data_AF-A0A517LY33-F1
#
_entry.id   AF-A0A517LY33-F1
#
_cell.length_a   1.000
_cell.length_b   1.000
_cell.length_c   1.000
_cell.angle_alpha   90.00
_cell.angle_beta   90.00
_cell.angle_gamma   90.00
#
_symmetry.space_group_name_H-M   'P 1'
#
loop_
_entity.id
_entity.type
_entity.pdbx_description
1 polymer ?
#
loop_
_entity_poly.entity_id
_entity_poly.type
_entity_poly.pdbx_seq_one_letter_code
_entity_poly.pdbx_strand_id
1 'polypeptide(L)'
;MHQVFSWFLVATVLMTSVQADDVVPPTPEELLALTAEASTQLQHAHAMGAMEIAPVHLPTDSAGDCNHLGWPIATMTGETIVVMHRRIPGHKAKGAGSPSPEMSYGIVLRSDDGGKTWSPPYDLRDCMAPEDRLRGGVVPLSHRAKFDKTNKSTLGYKVHLHAIGTTRDGAVVAINNHGVFRSDDQGRTWKHFPKALRDDNFPHEIVNLGPRILDHPQRGLMAFGNWFGEANTYHKLSNKLVTLASADGGANWSVEEQEVGFPQYEPSVLMHEDRFLSVTRDQTQVRAHKQMDWSTNSPPTIVNTNLKDPRLVDTVDFSFNPVTKRFEMVRSERHRMELWLWSMAPDAWGTGNWRRECRLLAREGAFYSTADGFHPAGAVVDVKRGVQHVFIYAGHPNGPAGVFQITRTLDTPRLKTVLNTTPTVRTPATLTEGGIVMTFDDRNFNDWVKALPLFDEFGVKATFFISGEIDGPARRAIQQLTDRGHAIGSHSVNHLRAVEYFETKSSEAFMQREIDPQMKAFKAAGVAPVSFAYPMSRNNAATDAALLKVFRHLRTGKGIAADKRLREDDAFFVPAAEIGEHGTLYGKGIDYAPLRPDRTYEQLDGALQRAAENREIIVLYAHRISESGRGHFVTPEALTHVFRKANELGLRFYTFDELP
;
A
#
# COMPACT_ATOMS: atom_id res chain seq x y z
N MET A 1 -67.63 20.03 48.50
CA MET A 1 -67.85 19.91 47.04
C MET A 1 -66.50 19.59 46.41
N HIS A 2 -66.18 18.30 46.28
CA HIS A 2 -64.93 17.80 45.70
C HIS A 2 -65.30 16.86 44.55
N GLN A 3 -64.90 17.19 43.32
CA GLN A 3 -64.92 16.30 42.15
C GLN A 3 -63.63 16.61 41.38
N VAL A 4 -62.62 15.73 41.34
CA VAL A 4 -62.54 14.49 40.55
C VAL A 4 -62.77 14.77 39.07
N PHE A 5 -61.69 14.90 38.30
CA PHE A 5 -61.71 14.79 36.85
C PHE A 5 -60.89 13.57 36.43
N SER A 6 -61.54 12.71 35.65
CA SER A 6 -61.05 11.46 35.12
C SER A 6 -61.39 11.38 33.63
N TRP A 7 -60.32 11.41 32.82
CA TRP A 7 -60.07 10.70 31.56
C TRP A 7 -60.95 10.93 30.33
N PHE A 8 -60.31 11.35 29.23
CA PHE A 8 -60.33 10.58 27.97
C PHE A 8 -58.95 10.63 27.28
N LEU A 9 -58.45 9.43 26.99
CA LEU A 9 -57.18 9.09 26.37
C LEU A 9 -57.33 9.15 24.84
N VAL A 10 -56.50 9.94 24.15
CA VAL A 10 -56.26 9.80 22.70
C VAL A 10 -54.79 9.48 22.51
N ALA A 11 -54.52 8.24 22.10
CA ALA A 11 -53.19 7.76 21.78
C ALA A 11 -52.67 8.47 20.52
N THR A 12 -51.69 9.35 20.67
CA THR A 12 -50.87 9.83 19.56
C THR A 12 -49.68 8.90 19.46
N VAL A 13 -49.63 8.09 18.40
CA VAL A 13 -48.44 7.32 18.03
C VAL A 13 -47.38 8.33 17.60
N LEU A 14 -46.49 8.68 18.52
CA LEU A 14 -45.20 9.26 18.19
C LEU A 14 -44.40 8.17 17.48
N MET A 15 -44.37 8.21 16.14
CA MET A 15 -43.30 7.58 15.38
C MET A 15 -42.01 8.28 15.80
N THR A 16 -41.29 7.65 16.73
CA THR A 16 -39.87 7.93 16.95
C THR A 16 -39.16 7.67 15.64
N SER A 17 -38.66 8.74 15.01
CA SER A 17 -37.70 8.64 13.92
C SER A 17 -36.54 7.79 14.40
N VAL A 18 -36.38 6.61 13.81
CA VAL A 18 -35.15 5.82 13.91
C VAL A 18 -34.02 6.77 13.47
N GLN A 19 -33.15 7.15 14.40
CA GLN A 19 -31.91 7.83 14.07
C GLN A 19 -31.16 6.93 13.09
N ALA A 20 -30.74 7.49 11.96
CA ALA A 20 -29.85 6.82 11.03
C ALA A 20 -28.64 6.32 11.83
N ASP A 21 -28.37 5.01 11.76
CA ASP A 21 -27.19 4.41 12.35
C ASP A 21 -25.95 5.22 11.92
N ASP A 22 -25.06 5.51 12.88
CA ASP A 22 -23.76 6.13 12.63
C ASP A 22 -22.93 5.18 11.75
N VAL A 23 -23.07 5.30 10.43
CA VAL A 23 -22.23 4.57 9.47
C VAL A 23 -20.82 5.13 9.59
N VAL A 24 -19.88 4.32 10.07
CA VAL A 24 -18.47 4.71 10.14
C VAL A 24 -17.89 4.64 8.71
N PRO A 25 -17.25 5.71 8.21
CA PRO A 25 -16.58 5.68 6.92
C PRO A 25 -15.53 4.57 6.87
N PRO A 26 -15.38 3.85 5.74
CA PRO A 26 -14.41 2.78 5.63
C PRO A 26 -12.99 3.32 5.67
N THR A 27 -12.12 2.58 6.35
CA THR A 27 -10.68 2.86 6.43
C THR A 27 -9.98 2.56 5.09
N PRO A 28 -8.82 3.19 4.82
CA PRO A 28 -7.96 2.82 3.68
C PRO A 28 -7.69 1.32 3.58
N GLU A 29 -7.43 0.68 4.72
CA GLU A 29 -7.12 -0.74 4.84
C GLU A 29 -8.29 -1.62 4.41
N GLU A 30 -9.52 -1.27 4.81
CA GLU A 30 -10.74 -1.99 4.40
C GLU A 30 -11.03 -1.85 2.90
N LEU A 31 -10.80 -0.67 2.33
CA LEU A 31 -11.04 -0.42 0.91
C LEU A 31 -10.02 -1.12 0.01
N LEU A 32 -8.74 -1.12 0.41
CA LEU A 32 -7.67 -1.82 -0.30
C LEU A 32 -7.79 -3.34 -0.11
N ALA A 33 -8.09 -3.77 1.12
CA ALA A 33 -8.20 -5.17 1.54
C ALA A 33 -7.01 -6.03 1.06
N LEU A 34 -5.77 -5.53 1.20
CA LEU A 34 -4.58 -6.22 0.72
C LEU A 34 -4.44 -7.61 1.38
N THR A 35 -3.97 -8.60 0.63
CA THR A 35 -3.61 -9.90 1.23
C THR A 35 -2.47 -9.70 2.25
N ALA A 36 -2.31 -10.62 3.20
CA ALA A 36 -1.22 -10.55 4.17
C ALA A 36 0.18 -10.53 3.49
N GLU A 37 0.34 -11.32 2.43
CA GLU A 37 1.54 -11.35 1.60
C GLU A 37 1.80 -9.99 0.93
N ALA A 38 0.78 -9.41 0.29
CA ALA A 38 0.90 -8.11 -0.39
C ALA A 38 1.19 -6.98 0.59
N SER A 39 0.59 -7.03 1.78
CA SER A 39 0.84 -6.06 2.86
C SER A 39 2.30 -6.11 3.32
N THR A 40 2.84 -7.31 3.53
CA THR A 40 4.25 -7.51 3.92
C THR A 40 5.21 -7.06 2.82
N GLN A 41 4.93 -7.43 1.57
CA GLN A 41 5.70 -7.03 0.39
C GLN A 41 5.74 -5.50 0.25
N LEU A 42 4.60 -4.84 0.41
CA LEU A 42 4.47 -3.38 0.34
C LEU A 42 5.23 -2.68 1.48
N GLN A 43 5.12 -3.17 2.71
CA GLN A 43 5.86 -2.63 3.86
C GLN A 43 7.38 -2.71 3.64
N HIS A 44 7.86 -3.83 3.12
CA HIS A 44 9.27 -3.97 2.74
C HIS A 44 9.65 -3.01 1.61
N ALA A 45 8.85 -2.93 0.54
CA ALA A 45 9.13 -2.04 -0.58
C ALA A 45 9.19 -0.57 -0.16
N HIS A 46 8.32 -0.17 0.79
CA HIS A 46 8.34 1.17 1.37
C HIS A 46 9.61 1.39 2.21
N ALA A 47 10.00 0.42 3.05
CA ALA A 47 11.24 0.49 3.83
C ALA A 47 12.50 0.61 2.94
N MET A 48 12.49 -0.03 1.77
CA MET A 48 13.57 0.04 0.78
C MET A 48 13.47 1.26 -0.16
N GLY A 49 12.48 2.14 0.04
CA GLY A 49 12.25 3.32 -0.79
C GLY A 49 11.97 2.99 -2.26
N ALA A 50 11.38 1.82 -2.53
CA ALA A 50 11.08 1.35 -3.89
C ALA A 50 9.62 1.60 -4.30
N MET A 51 8.68 1.46 -3.37
CA MET A 51 7.25 1.66 -3.62
C MET A 51 6.49 1.95 -2.33
N GLU A 52 5.48 2.80 -2.42
CA GLU A 52 4.49 3.04 -1.36
C GLU A 52 3.10 3.27 -1.96
N ILE A 53 2.07 3.18 -1.12
CA ILE A 53 0.69 3.53 -1.46
C ILE A 53 0.12 4.44 -0.37
N ALA A 54 -0.63 5.46 -0.78
CA ALA A 54 -1.31 6.38 0.13
C ALA A 54 -2.72 6.73 -0.39
N PRO A 55 -3.69 7.01 0.50
CA PRO A 55 -4.99 7.51 0.09
C PRO A 55 -4.87 8.92 -0.51
N VAL A 56 -5.64 9.18 -1.56
CA VAL A 56 -5.80 10.51 -2.18
C VAL A 56 -7.13 11.12 -1.75
N HIS A 57 -8.21 10.34 -1.86
CA HIS A 57 -9.54 10.75 -1.45
C HIS A 57 -10.37 9.52 -1.09
N LEU A 58 -11.02 9.57 0.07
CA LEU A 58 -11.84 8.49 0.62
C LEU A 58 -13.30 8.93 0.66
N PRO A 59 -14.25 7.99 0.50
CA PRO A 59 -15.67 8.31 0.64
C PRO A 59 -16.01 8.77 2.07
N THR A 60 -16.94 9.71 2.16
CA THR A 60 -17.46 10.27 3.41
C THR A 60 -18.97 10.10 3.47
N ASP A 61 -19.56 10.11 4.67
CA ASP A 61 -21.00 9.90 4.86
C ASP A 61 -21.84 11.03 4.22
N SER A 62 -21.27 12.23 4.10
CA SER A 62 -21.93 13.40 3.51
C SER A 62 -22.35 13.23 2.05
N ALA A 63 -21.75 12.29 1.32
CA ALA A 63 -22.12 12.02 -0.08
C ALA A 63 -23.28 11.01 -0.23
N GLY A 64 -23.77 10.44 0.89
CA GLY A 64 -24.79 9.40 0.90
C GLY A 64 -24.41 8.22 0.02
N ASP A 65 -25.33 7.79 -0.84
CA ASP A 65 -25.10 6.68 -1.78
C ASP A 65 -23.98 6.96 -2.79
N CYS A 66 -23.60 8.21 -3.04
CA CYS A 66 -22.50 8.56 -3.96
C CYS A 66 -21.12 8.37 -3.33
N ASN A 67 -20.85 7.18 -2.79
CA ASN A 67 -19.63 6.82 -2.06
C ASN A 67 -18.66 5.94 -2.89
N HIS A 68 -18.92 5.76 -4.19
CA HIS A 68 -18.00 5.10 -5.10
C HIS A 68 -17.13 6.14 -5.82
N LEU A 69 -15.92 6.36 -5.30
CA LEU A 69 -14.91 7.20 -5.93
C LEU A 69 -14.12 6.39 -6.95
N GLY A 70 -14.30 6.68 -8.24
CA GLY A 70 -13.75 5.85 -9.31
C GLY A 70 -13.10 6.66 -10.43
N TRP A 71 -12.52 5.96 -11.41
CA TRP A 71 -11.89 6.57 -12.59
C TRP A 71 -10.89 7.70 -12.26
N PRO A 72 -9.90 7.49 -11.36
CA PRO A 72 -8.93 8.51 -11.07
C PRO A 72 -7.91 8.62 -12.20
N ILE A 73 -7.90 9.78 -12.84
CA ILE A 73 -6.96 10.15 -13.89
C ILE A 73 -6.14 11.34 -13.43
N ALA A 74 -4.93 11.49 -13.95
CA ALA A 74 -4.03 12.52 -13.46
C ALA A 74 -3.17 13.12 -14.58
N THR A 75 -2.74 14.35 -14.34
CA THR A 75 -1.70 15.03 -15.10
C THR A 75 -0.76 15.76 -14.15
N MET A 76 0.35 16.25 -14.67
CA MET A 76 1.35 16.98 -13.90
C MET A 76 1.72 18.26 -14.65
N THR A 77 1.69 19.39 -13.95
CA THR A 77 2.06 20.71 -14.47
C THR A 77 3.11 21.33 -13.55
N GLY A 78 4.30 21.61 -14.09
CA GLY A 78 5.47 21.91 -13.27
C GLY A 78 5.76 20.77 -12.30
N GLU A 79 5.63 21.03 -10.99
CA GLU A 79 5.78 20.03 -9.93
C GLU A 79 4.45 19.62 -9.29
N THR A 80 3.34 20.22 -9.74
CA THR A 80 2.02 20.00 -9.19
C THR A 80 1.36 18.82 -9.90
N ILE A 81 0.92 17.85 -9.11
CA ILE A 81 0.06 16.76 -9.57
C ILE A 81 -1.39 17.22 -9.46
N VAL A 82 -2.17 17.02 -10.51
CA VAL A 82 -3.62 17.25 -10.51
C VAL A 82 -4.31 15.94 -10.83
N VAL A 83 -5.14 15.47 -9.89
CA VAL A 83 -5.94 14.25 -10.01
C VAL A 83 -7.40 14.65 -10.17
N MET A 84 -8.09 14.01 -11.11
CA MET A 84 -9.53 14.11 -11.26
C MET A 84 -10.15 12.71 -11.16
N HIS A 85 -11.23 12.58 -10.41
CA HIS A 85 -11.99 11.34 -10.31
C HIS A 85 -13.50 11.64 -10.27
N ARG A 86 -14.31 10.58 -10.35
CA ARG A 86 -15.78 10.68 -10.18
C ARG A 86 -16.21 10.33 -8.77
N ARG A 87 -17.40 10.78 -8.42
CA ARG A 87 -18.16 10.45 -7.21
C ARG A 87 -19.57 10.06 -7.63
N ILE A 88 -19.86 8.76 -7.63
CA ILE A 88 -21.10 8.18 -8.15
C ILE A 88 -21.66 7.12 -7.21
N PRO A 89 -22.90 6.65 -7.42
CA PRO A 89 -23.44 5.54 -6.62
C PRO A 89 -22.63 4.25 -6.80
N GLY A 90 -22.31 3.87 -8.04
CA GLY A 90 -21.49 2.67 -8.31
C GLY A 90 -21.51 2.17 -9.76
N HIS A 91 -21.03 0.95 -9.99
CA HIS A 91 -20.97 0.35 -11.33
C HIS A 91 -22.32 -0.14 -11.84
N LYS A 92 -23.28 -0.46 -10.96
CA LYS A 92 -24.64 -0.88 -11.35
C LYS A 92 -25.67 -0.13 -10.51
N ALA A 93 -26.82 0.23 -11.08
CA ALA A 93 -27.89 0.86 -10.30
C ALA A 93 -28.42 -0.09 -9.21
N LYS A 94 -28.51 -1.39 -9.51
CA LYS A 94 -28.91 -2.39 -8.53
C LYS A 94 -27.80 -2.56 -7.48
N GLY A 95 -28.10 -2.18 -6.25
CA GLY A 95 -27.24 -2.36 -5.08
C GLY A 95 -26.26 -1.21 -4.79
N ALA A 96 -26.29 -0.13 -5.57
CA ALA A 96 -25.42 1.04 -5.38
C ALA A 96 -26.14 2.28 -4.82
N GLY A 97 -27.43 2.15 -4.51
CA GLY A 97 -28.26 3.27 -4.08
C GLY A 97 -28.66 4.21 -5.24
N SER A 98 -28.99 5.45 -4.89
CA SER A 98 -29.57 6.45 -5.79
C SER A 98 -28.59 7.57 -6.14
N PRO A 99 -28.70 8.18 -7.34
CA PRO A 99 -27.99 9.43 -7.61
C PRO A 99 -28.44 10.52 -6.64
N SER A 100 -27.53 11.43 -6.28
CA SER A 100 -27.80 12.60 -5.44
C SER A 100 -27.25 13.87 -6.10
N PRO A 101 -27.63 15.08 -5.63
CA PRO A 101 -27.03 16.33 -6.11
C PRO A 101 -25.49 16.37 -5.98
N GLU A 102 -24.92 15.56 -5.08
CA GLU A 102 -23.47 15.42 -4.90
C GLU A 102 -22.79 14.52 -5.95
N MET A 103 -23.56 13.82 -6.78
CA MET A 103 -23.02 13.06 -7.90
C MET A 103 -22.22 13.98 -8.83
N SER A 104 -20.94 13.65 -9.02
CA SER A 104 -20.04 14.44 -9.87
C SER A 104 -19.08 13.52 -10.61
N TYR A 105 -18.63 13.99 -11.76
CA TYR A 105 -17.65 13.33 -12.61
C TYR A 105 -16.37 14.15 -12.75
N GLY A 106 -16.20 15.17 -11.91
CA GLY A 106 -15.08 16.09 -11.95
C GLY A 106 -14.66 16.55 -10.56
N ILE A 107 -14.44 15.61 -9.64
CA ILE A 107 -13.82 15.94 -8.34
C ILE A 107 -12.30 16.02 -8.54
N VAL A 108 -11.71 17.17 -8.24
CA VAL A 108 -10.30 17.47 -8.46
C VAL A 108 -9.58 17.66 -7.14
N LEU A 109 -8.37 17.11 -7.05
CA LEU A 109 -7.42 17.33 -5.97
C LEU A 109 -6.05 17.68 -6.56
N ARG A 110 -5.30 18.52 -5.86
CA ARG A 110 -3.95 18.94 -6.24
C ARG A 110 -2.95 18.63 -5.13
N SER A 111 -1.73 18.31 -5.54
CA SER A 111 -0.58 18.12 -4.64
C SER A 111 0.66 18.81 -5.22
N ASP A 112 1.32 19.62 -4.40
CA ASP A 112 2.56 20.33 -4.77
C ASP A 112 3.83 19.65 -4.21
N ASP A 113 3.68 18.54 -3.47
CA ASP A 113 4.76 17.88 -2.73
C ASP A 113 5.02 16.42 -3.16
N GLY A 114 4.54 16.05 -4.35
CA GLY A 114 4.66 14.71 -4.90
C GLY A 114 3.58 13.73 -4.40
N GLY A 115 2.43 14.25 -3.96
CA GLY A 115 1.30 13.45 -3.48
C GLY A 115 1.34 13.08 -2.01
N LYS A 116 2.20 13.74 -1.21
CA LYS A 116 2.25 13.52 0.24
C LYS A 116 1.10 14.22 0.95
N THR A 117 0.71 15.39 0.44
CA THR A 117 -0.48 16.12 0.88
C THR A 117 -1.36 16.49 -0.30
N TRP A 118 -2.67 16.56 -0.04
CA TRP A 118 -3.69 16.85 -1.04
C TRP A 118 -4.54 18.05 -0.59
N SER A 119 -4.94 18.89 -1.54
CA SER A 119 -5.93 19.93 -1.29
C SER A 119 -7.29 19.34 -0.88
N PRO A 120 -8.19 20.13 -0.28
CA PRO A 120 -9.59 19.77 -0.24
C PRO A 120 -10.12 19.44 -1.65
N PRO A 121 -11.09 18.50 -1.78
CA PRO A 121 -11.68 18.17 -3.05
C PRO A 121 -12.46 19.36 -3.61
N TYR A 122 -12.24 19.67 -4.89
CA TYR A 122 -12.96 20.70 -5.63
C TYR A 122 -13.85 20.05 -6.69
N ASP A 123 -15.16 20.35 -6.68
CA ASP A 123 -16.06 19.88 -7.72
C ASP A 123 -16.04 20.86 -8.90
N LEU A 124 -15.62 20.41 -10.08
CA LEU A 124 -15.59 21.24 -11.29
C LEU A 124 -16.94 21.87 -11.63
N ARG A 125 -18.05 21.31 -11.15
CA ARG A 125 -19.39 21.89 -11.28
C ARG A 125 -19.55 23.23 -10.58
N ASP A 126 -18.68 23.57 -9.63
CA ASP A 126 -18.77 24.80 -8.85
C ASP A 126 -18.30 26.04 -9.64
N CYS A 127 -17.56 25.86 -10.75
CA CYS A 127 -17.25 26.95 -11.69
C CYS A 127 -18.28 27.10 -12.82
N MET A 128 -19.30 26.25 -12.88
CA MET A 128 -20.33 26.27 -13.91
C MET A 128 -21.44 27.26 -13.57
N ALA A 129 -22.05 27.85 -14.61
CA ALA A 129 -23.32 28.54 -14.43
C ALA A 129 -24.41 27.53 -13.99
N PRO A 130 -25.36 27.90 -13.11
CA PRO A 130 -26.39 26.99 -12.61
C PRO A 130 -27.18 26.26 -13.71
N GLU A 131 -27.49 26.94 -14.81
CA GLU A 131 -28.20 26.40 -15.97
C GLU A 131 -27.40 25.32 -16.71
N ASP A 132 -26.07 25.44 -16.74
CA ASP A 132 -25.19 24.45 -17.36
C ASP A 132 -24.98 23.26 -16.41
N ARG A 133 -24.84 23.53 -15.10
CA ARG A 133 -24.63 22.51 -14.05
C ARG A 133 -25.76 21.50 -13.99
N LEU A 134 -27.00 21.96 -14.15
CA LEU A 134 -28.22 21.15 -14.05
C LEU A 134 -28.84 20.85 -15.42
N ARG A 135 -28.12 21.07 -16.52
CA ARG A 135 -28.64 20.90 -17.88
C ARG A 135 -29.12 19.46 -18.13
N GLY A 136 -30.44 19.31 -18.24
CA GLY A 136 -31.10 18.01 -18.43
C GLY A 136 -31.20 17.14 -17.16
N GLY A 137 -30.90 17.69 -15.99
CA GLY A 137 -31.02 17.03 -14.68
C GLY A 137 -29.68 16.69 -14.01
N VAL A 138 -29.76 16.13 -12.80
CA VAL A 138 -28.60 15.78 -11.95
C VAL A 138 -27.74 14.68 -12.59
N VAL A 139 -28.37 13.69 -13.22
CA VAL A 139 -27.65 12.59 -13.88
C VAL A 139 -27.20 13.03 -15.28
N PRO A 140 -25.90 13.00 -15.59
CA PRO A 140 -25.39 13.41 -16.89
C PRO A 140 -25.95 12.57 -18.04
N LEU A 141 -26.02 13.18 -19.22
CA LEU A 141 -26.64 12.64 -20.43
C LEU A 141 -26.27 11.17 -20.70
N SER A 142 -24.98 10.85 -20.68
CA SER A 142 -24.48 9.50 -20.98
C SER A 142 -24.70 8.47 -19.87
N HIS A 143 -25.28 8.83 -18.73
CA HIS A 143 -25.53 7.91 -17.60
C HIS A 143 -27.01 7.77 -17.23
N ARG A 144 -27.92 8.50 -17.89
CA ARG A 144 -29.37 8.42 -17.63
C ARG A 144 -29.94 7.03 -17.89
N ALA A 145 -29.51 6.36 -18.96
CA ALA A 145 -29.91 4.98 -19.25
C ALA A 145 -29.63 4.00 -18.08
N LYS A 146 -28.69 4.35 -17.20
CA LYS A 146 -28.32 3.57 -16.03
C LYS A 146 -29.02 4.05 -14.75
N PHE A 147 -28.93 5.34 -14.43
CA PHE A 147 -29.33 5.89 -13.13
C PHE A 147 -30.61 6.73 -13.12
N ASP A 148 -31.13 7.10 -14.29
CA ASP A 148 -32.30 7.97 -14.42
C ASP A 148 -33.08 7.63 -15.70
N LYS A 149 -33.60 6.40 -15.76
CA LYS A 149 -34.18 5.80 -16.97
C LYS A 149 -35.44 6.51 -17.47
N THR A 150 -36.15 7.18 -16.57
CA THR A 150 -37.39 7.91 -16.85
C THR A 150 -37.10 9.27 -17.48
N ASN A 151 -35.95 9.87 -17.21
CA ASN A 151 -35.52 11.12 -17.83
C ASN A 151 -35.15 10.91 -19.30
N LYS A 152 -35.98 11.48 -20.18
CA LYS A 152 -35.80 11.45 -21.64
C LYS A 152 -35.20 12.73 -22.21
N SER A 153 -34.77 13.66 -21.36
CA SER A 153 -34.09 14.88 -21.81
C SER A 153 -32.85 14.51 -22.62
N THR A 154 -32.66 15.18 -23.75
CA THR A 154 -31.44 15.10 -24.58
C THR A 154 -30.42 16.16 -24.21
N LEU A 155 -30.77 17.08 -23.31
CA LEU A 155 -29.90 18.18 -22.90
C LEU A 155 -28.75 17.67 -22.03
N GLY A 156 -27.52 18.14 -22.29
CA GLY A 156 -26.32 17.82 -21.52
C GLY A 156 -25.07 17.78 -22.40
N TYR A 157 -23.98 17.26 -21.84
CA TYR A 157 -22.71 17.12 -22.57
C TYR A 157 -22.57 15.72 -23.15
N LYS A 158 -22.15 15.62 -24.41
CA LYS A 158 -22.03 14.37 -25.17
C LYS A 158 -20.72 13.65 -24.88
N VAL A 159 -20.44 13.44 -23.59
CA VAL A 159 -19.20 12.84 -23.09
C VAL A 159 -19.52 11.66 -22.17
N HIS A 160 -18.75 10.58 -22.29
CA HIS A 160 -18.70 9.47 -21.36
C HIS A 160 -17.24 9.27 -20.88
N LEU A 161 -17.07 9.12 -19.56
CA LEU A 161 -15.78 9.09 -18.85
C LEU A 161 -15.01 10.41 -18.93
N HIS A 162 -13.72 10.36 -18.58
CA HIS A 162 -12.91 11.54 -18.28
C HIS A 162 -11.58 11.47 -19.00
N ALA A 163 -11.09 12.63 -19.41
CA ALA A 163 -9.74 12.84 -19.90
C ALA A 163 -9.13 14.07 -19.22
N ILE A 164 -7.83 14.02 -18.92
CA ILE A 164 -7.09 15.17 -18.37
C ILE A 164 -5.71 15.25 -19.02
N GLY A 165 -5.20 16.47 -19.17
CA GLY A 165 -3.86 16.70 -19.69
C GLY A 165 -3.34 18.08 -19.36
N THR A 166 -2.05 18.27 -19.59
CA THR A 166 -1.33 19.52 -19.38
C THR A 166 -0.85 20.02 -20.74
N THR A 167 -1.12 21.29 -20.99
CA THR A 167 -0.62 22.04 -22.15
C THR A 167 0.85 22.40 -21.97
N ARG A 168 1.55 22.69 -23.07
CA ARG A 168 2.97 23.10 -23.06
C ARG A 168 3.22 24.40 -22.30
N ASP A 169 2.23 25.30 -22.23
CA ASP A 169 2.26 26.51 -21.40
C ASP A 169 1.89 26.26 -19.93
N GLY A 170 1.57 25.02 -19.55
CA GLY A 170 1.36 24.60 -18.16
C GLY A 170 -0.09 24.68 -17.67
N ALA A 171 -1.03 25.11 -18.52
CA ALA A 171 -2.45 25.03 -18.19
C ALA A 171 -2.94 23.57 -18.18
N VAL A 172 -3.86 23.26 -17.28
CA VAL A 172 -4.50 21.95 -17.16
C VAL A 172 -5.84 21.98 -17.85
N VAL A 173 -6.13 20.97 -18.66
CA VAL A 173 -7.43 20.82 -19.34
C VAL A 173 -8.05 19.48 -18.92
N ALA A 174 -9.34 19.52 -18.60
CA ALA A 174 -10.12 18.36 -18.21
C ALA A 174 -11.39 18.28 -19.05
N ILE A 175 -11.74 17.06 -19.49
CA ILE A 175 -13.01 16.74 -20.12
C ILE A 175 -13.70 15.72 -19.23
N ASN A 176 -14.97 15.94 -18.88
CA ASN A 176 -15.78 14.97 -18.16
C ASN A 176 -17.26 15.05 -18.60
N ASN A 177 -18.12 14.31 -17.92
CA ASN A 177 -19.56 14.24 -18.21
C ASN A 177 -20.32 15.58 -18.07
N HIS A 178 -19.69 16.61 -17.51
CA HIS A 178 -20.21 17.97 -17.37
C HIS A 178 -19.60 18.96 -18.38
N GLY A 179 -18.77 18.50 -19.32
CA GLY A 179 -18.20 19.34 -20.37
C GLY A 179 -16.68 19.46 -20.28
N VAL A 180 -16.16 20.62 -20.72
CA VAL A 180 -14.72 20.89 -20.82
C VAL A 180 -14.34 22.02 -19.87
N PHE A 181 -13.23 21.84 -19.17
CA PHE A 181 -12.72 22.73 -18.14
C PHE A 181 -11.24 23.03 -18.37
N ARG A 182 -10.82 24.25 -18.03
CA ARG A 182 -9.42 24.68 -18.10
C ARG A 182 -9.02 25.37 -16.81
N SER A 183 -7.79 25.14 -16.38
CA SER A 183 -7.14 25.84 -15.29
C SER A 183 -5.80 26.38 -15.77
N ASP A 184 -5.60 27.69 -15.68
CA ASP A 184 -4.36 28.37 -16.06
C ASP A 184 -3.40 28.55 -14.86
N ASP A 185 -3.76 28.01 -13.69
CA ASP A 185 -3.06 28.22 -12.41
C ASP A 185 -2.77 26.91 -11.65
N GLN A 186 -2.53 25.83 -12.40
CA GLN A 186 -2.18 24.50 -11.88
C GLN A 186 -3.29 23.87 -11.04
N GLY A 187 -4.52 23.97 -11.51
CA GLY A 187 -5.70 23.36 -10.92
C GLY A 187 -6.25 24.08 -9.68
N ARG A 188 -5.83 25.33 -9.39
CA ARG A 188 -6.34 26.09 -8.24
C ARG A 188 -7.72 26.67 -8.54
N THR A 189 -7.87 27.27 -9.72
CA THR A 189 -9.14 27.78 -10.22
C THR A 189 -9.44 27.18 -11.59
N TRP A 190 -10.73 27.11 -11.90
CA TRP A 190 -11.22 26.46 -13.11
C TRP A 190 -12.20 27.36 -13.85
N LYS A 191 -12.10 27.30 -15.18
CA LYS A 191 -13.02 27.91 -16.13
C LYS A 191 -13.73 26.79 -16.88
N HIS A 192 -15.05 26.92 -16.99
CA HIS A 192 -15.89 26.03 -17.79
C HIS A 192 -16.06 26.57 -19.22
N PHE A 193 -16.05 25.69 -20.23
CA PHE A 193 -16.39 26.00 -21.62
C PHE A 193 -17.81 25.49 -21.95
N PRO A 194 -18.85 26.32 -21.75
CA PRO A 194 -20.24 25.84 -21.69
C PRO A 194 -20.83 25.36 -23.01
N LYS A 195 -20.16 25.59 -24.14
CA LYS A 195 -20.61 25.12 -25.46
C LYS A 195 -19.79 23.96 -26.00
N ALA A 196 -18.67 23.63 -25.36
CA ALA A 196 -17.78 22.57 -25.81
C ALA A 196 -18.44 21.21 -25.59
N LEU A 197 -18.54 20.39 -26.65
CA LEU A 197 -19.10 19.03 -26.61
C LEU A 197 -20.57 18.96 -26.10
N ARG A 198 -21.30 20.07 -26.14
CA ARG A 198 -22.69 20.16 -25.66
C ARG A 198 -23.67 19.64 -26.71
N ASP A 199 -24.80 19.10 -26.26
CA ASP A 199 -25.83 18.49 -27.11
C ASP A 199 -26.26 19.32 -28.33
N ASP A 200 -26.33 20.65 -28.18
CA ASP A 200 -26.83 21.60 -29.17
C ASP A 200 -25.74 22.18 -30.09
N ASN A 201 -24.46 21.95 -29.79
CA ASN A 201 -23.32 22.51 -30.52
C ASN A 201 -22.32 21.44 -30.98
N PHE A 202 -22.52 20.18 -30.59
CA PHE A 202 -21.69 19.04 -30.98
C PHE A 202 -22.53 18.04 -31.79
N PRO A 203 -22.47 18.09 -33.14
CA PRO A 203 -23.35 17.33 -34.03
C PRO A 203 -22.92 15.86 -34.20
N HIS A 204 -22.40 15.24 -33.14
CA HIS A 204 -21.95 13.86 -33.13
C HIS A 204 -22.64 13.04 -32.02
N GLU A 205 -22.36 11.75 -31.96
CA GLU A 205 -22.79 10.87 -30.88
C GLU A 205 -22.05 11.20 -29.57
N ILE A 206 -22.43 10.54 -28.48
CA ILE A 206 -21.67 10.61 -27.23
C ILE A 206 -20.31 9.96 -27.46
N VAL A 207 -19.24 10.62 -27.08
CA VAL A 207 -17.88 10.06 -27.15
C VAL A 207 -17.50 9.41 -25.82
N ASN A 208 -17.04 8.15 -25.88
CA ASN A 208 -16.38 7.48 -24.77
C ASN A 208 -14.87 7.75 -24.83
N LEU A 209 -14.35 8.47 -23.84
CA LEU A 209 -12.97 8.94 -23.83
C LEU A 209 -12.02 7.99 -23.10
N GLY A 210 -10.78 7.94 -23.59
CA GLY A 210 -9.63 7.48 -22.82
C GLY A 210 -9.13 8.55 -21.83
N PRO A 211 -8.19 8.18 -20.95
CA PRO A 211 -7.85 9.00 -19.79
C PRO A 211 -7.00 10.25 -20.07
N ARG A 212 -6.39 10.36 -21.26
CA ARG A 212 -5.33 11.35 -21.55
C ARG A 212 -5.77 12.38 -22.58
N ILE A 213 -5.43 13.64 -22.30
CA ILE A 213 -5.35 14.71 -23.31
C ILE A 213 -3.88 14.98 -23.59
N LEU A 214 -3.50 15.00 -24.87
CA LEU A 214 -2.15 15.33 -25.33
C LEU A 214 -2.14 16.75 -25.90
N ASP A 215 -1.04 17.49 -25.74
CA ASP A 215 -0.85 18.76 -26.45
C ASP A 215 0.14 18.57 -27.60
N HIS A 216 -0.40 18.46 -28.81
CA HIS A 216 0.37 18.22 -30.03
C HIS A 216 0.76 19.55 -30.71
N PRO A 217 2.01 19.73 -31.16
CA PRO A 217 2.50 21.03 -31.59
C PRO A 217 1.70 21.71 -32.70
N GLN A 218 1.19 20.94 -33.67
CA GLN A 218 0.44 21.45 -34.82
C GLN A 218 -1.07 21.26 -34.72
N ARG A 219 -1.54 20.39 -33.81
CA ARG A 219 -2.96 19.98 -33.73
C ARG A 219 -3.64 20.51 -32.47
N GLY A 220 -2.87 21.13 -31.57
CA GLY A 220 -3.33 21.56 -30.27
C GLY A 220 -3.65 20.38 -29.36
N LEU A 221 -4.65 20.55 -28.52
CA LEU A 221 -5.11 19.52 -27.60
C LEU A 221 -5.75 18.37 -28.35
N MET A 222 -5.44 17.13 -27.98
CA MET A 222 -5.98 15.92 -28.58
C MET A 222 -6.50 14.97 -27.51
N ALA A 223 -7.76 14.56 -27.64
CA ALA A 223 -8.38 13.53 -26.81
C ALA A 223 -8.83 12.35 -27.68
N PHE A 224 -8.77 11.14 -27.15
CA PHE A 224 -8.96 9.91 -27.92
C PHE A 224 -10.09 9.08 -27.33
N GLY A 225 -10.87 8.43 -28.19
CA GLY A 225 -12.04 7.69 -27.76
C GLY A 225 -12.68 6.87 -28.87
N ASN A 226 -13.95 6.54 -28.66
CA ASN A 226 -14.82 5.91 -29.65
C ASN A 226 -16.24 6.46 -29.44
N TRP A 227 -17.07 6.41 -30.48
CA TRP A 227 -18.49 6.67 -30.33
C TRP A 227 -19.14 5.67 -29.41
N PHE A 228 -20.13 6.14 -28.66
CA PHE A 228 -20.77 5.38 -27.59
C PHE A 228 -22.30 5.26 -27.79
N GLY A 229 -22.79 5.75 -28.92
CA GLY A 229 -24.21 5.88 -29.24
C GLY A 229 -24.83 7.15 -28.67
N GLU A 230 -26.17 7.14 -28.59
CA GLU A 230 -26.96 8.25 -28.06
C GLU A 230 -27.51 7.94 -26.66
N ALA A 231 -28.16 8.92 -26.03
CA ALA A 231 -28.74 8.78 -24.70
C ALA A 231 -29.74 7.61 -24.56
N ASN A 232 -30.40 7.22 -25.67
CA ASN A 232 -31.36 6.12 -25.75
C ASN A 232 -30.77 4.83 -26.35
N THR A 233 -29.53 4.86 -26.88
CA THR A 233 -28.86 3.73 -27.56
C THR A 233 -27.46 3.52 -26.99
N TYR A 234 -27.38 3.54 -25.66
CA TYR A 234 -26.18 3.39 -24.83
C TYR A 234 -25.35 2.13 -25.17
N HIS A 235 -24.02 2.22 -25.09
CA HIS A 235 -23.04 1.15 -25.41
C HIS A 235 -22.99 0.71 -26.89
N LYS A 236 -23.27 1.62 -27.84
CA LYS A 236 -23.14 1.33 -29.27
C LYS A 236 -21.79 1.81 -29.82
N LEU A 237 -20.74 1.01 -29.61
CA LEU A 237 -19.38 1.34 -30.07
C LEU A 237 -19.22 1.18 -31.58
N SER A 238 -18.43 2.06 -32.20
CA SER A 238 -18.10 2.00 -33.63
C SER A 238 -16.78 1.25 -33.86
N ASN A 239 -16.46 0.91 -35.12
CA ASN A 239 -15.15 0.33 -35.48
C ASN A 239 -14.07 1.39 -35.79
N LYS A 240 -14.32 2.63 -35.36
CA LYS A 240 -13.48 3.79 -35.62
C LYS A 240 -12.80 4.27 -34.33
N LEU A 241 -11.55 4.66 -34.45
CA LEU A 241 -10.87 5.49 -33.46
C LEU A 241 -11.32 6.93 -33.65
N VAL A 242 -11.91 7.51 -32.61
CA VAL A 242 -12.34 8.91 -32.60
C VAL A 242 -11.25 9.76 -31.95
N THR A 243 -10.84 10.81 -32.65
CA THR A 243 -9.90 11.81 -32.14
C THR A 243 -10.56 13.17 -32.12
N LEU A 244 -10.62 13.78 -30.95
CA LEU A 244 -11.05 15.16 -30.79
C LEU A 244 -9.80 16.04 -30.78
N ALA A 245 -9.81 17.14 -31.54
CA ALA A 245 -8.71 18.11 -31.56
C ALA A 245 -9.21 19.52 -31.25
N SER A 246 -8.45 20.29 -30.47
CA SER A 246 -8.77 21.68 -30.12
C SER A 246 -7.55 22.57 -30.25
N ALA A 247 -7.63 23.55 -31.15
CA ALA A 247 -6.57 24.54 -31.40
C ALA A 247 -6.65 25.77 -30.48
N ASP A 248 -7.74 25.93 -29.71
CA ASP A 248 -8.05 27.13 -28.93
C ASP A 248 -8.13 26.86 -27.41
N GLY A 249 -7.35 25.88 -26.96
CA GLY A 249 -7.20 25.60 -25.54
C GLY A 249 -8.39 24.90 -24.89
N GLY A 250 -9.26 24.28 -25.69
CA GLY A 250 -10.38 23.43 -25.23
C GLY A 250 -11.76 24.04 -25.44
N ALA A 251 -11.86 25.24 -26.04
CA ALA A 251 -13.15 25.92 -26.23
C ALA A 251 -13.96 25.31 -27.39
N ASN A 252 -13.29 24.95 -28.49
CA ASN A 252 -13.90 24.28 -29.64
C ASN A 252 -13.13 23.00 -29.99
N TRP A 253 -13.87 21.98 -30.45
CA TRP A 253 -13.32 20.65 -30.75
C TRP A 253 -13.76 20.18 -32.12
N SER A 254 -12.80 19.88 -32.99
CA SER A 254 -13.01 19.18 -34.25
C SER A 254 -12.90 17.67 -34.05
N VAL A 255 -13.55 16.90 -34.91
CA VAL A 255 -13.53 15.43 -34.85
C VAL A 255 -12.82 14.84 -36.06
N GLU A 256 -11.98 13.86 -35.81
CA GLU A 256 -11.36 12.99 -36.82
C GLU A 256 -11.66 11.53 -36.49
N GLU A 257 -11.91 10.74 -37.53
CA GLU A 257 -12.23 9.32 -37.41
C GLU A 257 -11.26 8.49 -38.23
N GLN A 258 -10.73 7.43 -37.63
CA GLN A 258 -9.83 6.49 -38.29
C GLN A 258 -10.41 5.09 -38.23
N GLU A 259 -10.54 4.41 -39.37
CA GLU A 259 -10.98 3.02 -39.42
C GLU A 259 -9.92 2.11 -38.80
N VAL A 260 -10.31 1.38 -37.75
CA VAL A 260 -9.41 0.47 -37.03
C VAL A 260 -9.94 -0.97 -36.97
N GLY A 261 -11.19 -1.20 -37.39
CA GLY A 261 -11.74 -2.52 -37.64
C GLY A 261 -12.22 -3.30 -36.41
N PHE A 262 -12.29 -2.66 -35.25
CA PHE A 262 -12.87 -3.23 -34.02
C PHE A 262 -13.43 -2.11 -33.13
N PRO A 263 -14.32 -2.38 -32.17
CA PRO A 263 -14.74 -1.41 -31.16
C PRO A 263 -13.75 -1.30 -29.99
N GLN A 264 -13.44 -0.06 -29.61
CA GLN A 264 -12.52 0.25 -28.50
C GLN A 264 -13.26 0.75 -27.27
N TYR A 265 -12.61 0.57 -26.12
CA TYR A 265 -12.93 1.32 -24.91
C TYR A 265 -11.67 1.94 -24.34
N GLU A 266 -11.80 3.19 -23.92
CA GLU A 266 -10.83 3.85 -23.03
C GLU A 266 -9.38 3.77 -23.55
N PRO A 267 -9.08 4.22 -24.78
CA PRO A 267 -7.74 4.15 -25.35
C PRO A 267 -6.75 4.98 -24.51
N SER A 268 -5.75 4.32 -23.93
CA SER A 268 -4.68 4.97 -23.17
C SER A 268 -3.56 5.32 -24.15
N VAL A 269 -3.42 6.61 -24.48
CA VAL A 269 -2.56 7.10 -25.56
C VAL A 269 -1.32 7.82 -25.03
N LEU A 270 -0.17 7.50 -25.61
CA LEU A 270 1.12 8.13 -25.39
C LEU A 270 1.63 8.69 -26.71
N MET A 271 2.12 9.93 -26.70
CA MET A 271 2.95 10.43 -27.80
C MET A 271 4.40 10.03 -27.56
N HIS A 272 5.00 9.33 -28.51
CA HIS A 272 6.41 8.97 -28.48
C HIS A 272 7.00 9.31 -29.85
N GLU A 273 7.97 10.23 -29.87
CA GLU A 273 8.43 10.87 -31.10
C GLU A 273 7.22 11.51 -31.82
N ASP A 274 7.03 11.27 -33.12
CA ASP A 274 5.91 11.79 -33.91
C ASP A 274 4.75 10.77 -34.06
N ARG A 275 4.65 9.81 -33.13
CA ARG A 275 3.68 8.72 -33.18
C ARG A 275 2.76 8.72 -31.96
N PHE A 276 1.50 8.43 -32.20
CA PHE A 276 0.51 8.14 -31.17
C PHE A 276 0.45 6.62 -30.97
N LEU A 277 1.00 6.19 -29.84
CA LEU A 277 0.96 4.80 -29.41
C LEU A 277 -0.19 4.64 -28.43
N SER A 278 -1.03 3.63 -28.61
CA SER A 278 -2.18 3.41 -27.75
C SER A 278 -2.30 1.95 -27.33
N VAL A 279 -2.72 1.73 -26.09
CA VAL A 279 -3.21 0.44 -25.62
C VAL A 279 -4.68 0.61 -25.21
N THR A 280 -5.55 -0.24 -25.73
CA THR A 280 -7.00 -0.11 -25.57
C THR A 280 -7.67 -1.46 -25.37
N ARG A 281 -8.85 -1.45 -24.75
CA ARG A 281 -9.68 -2.64 -24.58
C ARG A 281 -10.35 -3.01 -25.91
N ASP A 282 -10.22 -4.27 -26.30
CA ASP A 282 -10.98 -4.82 -27.42
C ASP A 282 -12.40 -5.19 -26.96
N GLN A 283 -13.40 -4.42 -27.40
CA GLN A 283 -14.79 -4.61 -27.00
C GLN A 283 -15.55 -5.64 -27.84
N THR A 284 -14.89 -6.35 -28.77
CA THR A 284 -15.52 -7.50 -29.46
C THR A 284 -15.77 -8.65 -28.49
N GLN A 285 -14.76 -9.00 -27.67
CA GLN A 285 -14.82 -10.09 -26.70
C GLN A 285 -14.55 -9.63 -25.25
N VAL A 286 -14.04 -8.41 -25.06
CA VAL A 286 -13.74 -7.79 -23.76
C VAL A 286 -12.70 -8.58 -22.95
N ARG A 287 -11.87 -9.40 -23.61
CA ARG A 287 -10.92 -10.33 -23.01
C ARG A 287 -9.45 -10.06 -23.35
N ALA A 288 -9.19 -9.00 -24.10
CA ALA A 288 -7.83 -8.66 -24.52
C ALA A 288 -7.65 -7.17 -24.68
N HIS A 289 -6.40 -6.74 -24.56
CA HIS A 289 -5.97 -5.45 -25.06
C HIS A 289 -5.43 -5.58 -26.48
N LYS A 290 -5.67 -4.57 -27.30
CA LYS A 290 -4.95 -4.36 -28.56
C LYS A 290 -4.10 -3.11 -28.41
N GLN A 291 -3.02 -3.06 -29.16
CA GLN A 291 -2.23 -1.85 -29.26
C GLN A 291 -2.31 -1.27 -30.67
N MET A 292 -2.24 0.05 -30.75
CA MET A 292 -2.38 0.79 -32.00
C MET A 292 -1.23 1.76 -32.15
N ASP A 293 -0.77 1.88 -33.39
CA ASP A 293 0.27 2.80 -33.79
C ASP A 293 -0.28 3.72 -34.86
N TRP A 294 -0.25 5.02 -34.61
CA TRP A 294 -0.78 5.98 -35.55
C TRP A 294 0.18 7.14 -35.73
N SER A 295 0.47 7.47 -36.99
CA SER A 295 1.12 8.71 -37.37
C SER A 295 0.12 9.55 -38.16
N THR A 296 0.24 10.86 -38.11
CA THR A 296 -0.70 11.75 -38.83
C THR A 296 -0.66 11.58 -40.36
N ASN A 297 0.38 10.95 -40.90
CA ASN A 297 0.59 10.71 -42.32
C ASN A 297 0.25 9.28 -42.76
N SER A 298 -0.18 8.40 -41.85
CA SER A 298 -0.47 7.00 -42.16
C SER A 298 -1.70 6.49 -41.40
N PRO A 299 -2.46 5.53 -41.94
CA PRO A 299 -3.54 4.91 -41.18
C PRO A 299 -3.02 4.20 -39.92
N PRO A 300 -3.84 4.04 -38.87
CA PRO A 300 -3.44 3.29 -37.70
C PRO A 300 -3.10 1.83 -38.04
N THR A 301 -2.03 1.32 -37.44
CA THR A 301 -1.68 -0.11 -37.48
C THR A 301 -2.11 -0.76 -36.16
N ILE A 302 -2.77 -1.92 -36.24
CA ILE A 302 -3.34 -2.62 -35.08
C ILE A 302 -2.56 -3.91 -34.85
N VAL A 303 -2.10 -4.11 -33.62
CA VAL A 303 -1.35 -5.30 -33.21
C VAL A 303 -2.09 -6.01 -32.07
N ASN A 304 -2.29 -7.32 -32.22
CA ASN A 304 -2.81 -8.16 -31.15
C ASN A 304 -1.74 -8.32 -30.07
N THR A 305 -2.15 -8.25 -28.80
CA THR A 305 -1.20 -8.40 -27.69
C THR A 305 -1.32 -9.75 -26.99
N ASN A 306 -0.30 -10.10 -26.21
CA ASN A 306 -0.37 -11.20 -25.25
C ASN A 306 -1.12 -10.84 -23.94
N LEU A 307 -1.69 -9.63 -23.83
CA LEU A 307 -2.40 -9.12 -22.65
C LEU A 307 -3.85 -9.60 -22.62
N LYS A 308 -4.03 -10.90 -22.36
CA LYS A 308 -5.35 -11.54 -22.29
C LYS A 308 -5.85 -11.66 -20.85
N ASP A 309 -7.17 -11.68 -20.67
CA ASP A 309 -7.82 -11.98 -19.39
C ASP A 309 -8.93 -13.02 -19.63
N PRO A 310 -9.03 -14.08 -18.80
CA PRO A 310 -10.06 -15.10 -18.96
C PRO A 310 -11.49 -14.58 -18.71
N ARG A 311 -11.62 -13.42 -18.04
CA ARG A 311 -12.90 -12.76 -17.76
C ARG A 311 -13.04 -11.45 -18.52
N LEU A 312 -12.59 -10.35 -17.92
CA LEU A 312 -12.83 -8.99 -18.42
C LEU A 312 -11.59 -8.13 -18.19
N VAL A 313 -11.00 -7.64 -19.28
CA VAL A 313 -9.97 -6.61 -19.18
C VAL A 313 -10.56 -5.27 -18.74
N ASP A 314 -9.75 -4.46 -18.06
CA ASP A 314 -10.06 -3.07 -17.73
C ASP A 314 -9.04 -2.10 -18.35
N THR A 315 -9.26 -0.80 -18.14
CA THR A 315 -8.33 0.26 -18.52
C THR A 315 -6.95 0.03 -17.93
N VAL A 316 -5.95 0.53 -18.65
CA VAL A 316 -4.55 0.47 -18.27
C VAL A 316 -4.02 1.89 -18.14
N ASP A 317 -3.09 2.08 -17.21
CA ASP A 317 -2.16 3.19 -17.36
C ASP A 317 -1.04 2.77 -18.33
N PHE A 318 -0.69 3.65 -19.27
CA PHE A 318 0.36 3.46 -20.25
C PHE A 318 1.28 4.68 -20.27
N SER A 319 2.59 4.46 -20.14
CA SER A 319 3.60 5.51 -20.05
C SER A 319 4.94 5.07 -20.64
N PHE A 320 5.84 6.04 -20.86
CA PHE A 320 7.25 5.79 -21.15
C PHE A 320 8.08 6.06 -19.91
N ASN A 321 8.89 5.09 -19.51
CA ASN A 321 9.81 5.23 -18.39
C ASN A 321 11.19 5.69 -18.91
N PRO A 322 11.64 6.91 -18.55
CA PRO A 322 12.89 7.47 -19.06
C PRO A 322 14.16 6.81 -18.48
N VAL A 323 14.06 6.16 -17.31
CA VAL A 323 15.21 5.48 -16.68
C VAL A 323 15.48 4.16 -17.38
N THR A 324 14.45 3.35 -17.59
CA THR A 324 14.59 2.04 -18.26
C THR A 324 14.56 2.16 -19.78
N LYS A 325 14.10 3.31 -20.32
CA LYS A 325 13.85 3.56 -21.75
C LYS A 325 12.85 2.57 -22.35
N ARG A 326 11.83 2.22 -21.57
CA ARG A 326 10.81 1.23 -21.95
C ARG A 326 9.43 1.83 -21.85
N PHE A 327 8.55 1.32 -22.69
CA PHE A 327 7.13 1.42 -22.51
C PHE A 327 6.72 0.60 -21.29
N GLU A 328 5.98 1.20 -20.37
CA GLU A 328 5.52 0.55 -19.15
C GLU A 328 4.02 0.73 -19.00
N MET A 329 3.38 -0.31 -18.48
CA MET A 329 1.93 -0.38 -18.36
C MET A 329 1.55 -0.99 -17.02
N VAL A 330 0.68 -0.32 -16.29
CA VAL A 330 0.06 -0.87 -15.09
C VAL A 330 -1.32 -1.40 -15.46
N ARG A 331 -1.52 -2.70 -15.23
CA ARG A 331 -2.71 -3.43 -15.68
C ARG A 331 -3.27 -4.27 -14.55
N SER A 332 -4.59 -4.17 -14.39
CA SER A 332 -5.35 -5.01 -13.46
C SER A 332 -5.62 -6.40 -14.02
N GLU A 333 -5.48 -7.42 -13.19
CA GLU A 333 -5.98 -8.78 -13.41
C GLU A 333 -7.12 -9.03 -12.41
N ARG A 334 -8.28 -8.42 -12.68
CA ARG A 334 -9.42 -8.42 -11.76
C ARG A 334 -9.94 -9.81 -11.40
N HIS A 335 -9.74 -10.80 -12.26
CA HIS A 335 -10.11 -12.19 -11.93
C HIS A 335 -9.24 -12.80 -10.83
N ARG A 336 -8.03 -12.28 -10.61
CA ARG A 336 -7.08 -12.68 -9.55
C ARG A 336 -7.02 -11.69 -8.39
N MET A 337 -7.67 -10.53 -8.52
CA MET A 337 -7.54 -9.42 -7.59
C MET A 337 -6.10 -8.89 -7.48
N GLU A 338 -5.39 -8.84 -8.61
CA GLU A 338 -3.99 -8.43 -8.67
C GLU A 338 -3.77 -7.20 -9.57
N LEU A 339 -2.78 -6.40 -9.24
CA LEU A 339 -2.28 -5.29 -10.06
C LEU A 339 -0.84 -5.59 -10.50
N TRP A 340 -0.58 -5.50 -11.81
CA TRP A 340 0.70 -5.91 -12.39
C TRP A 340 1.35 -4.81 -13.20
N LEU A 341 2.68 -4.76 -13.13
CA LEU A 341 3.52 -3.96 -14.01
C LEU A 341 3.99 -4.80 -15.21
N TRP A 342 3.86 -4.22 -16.40
CA TRP A 342 4.30 -4.77 -17.67
C TRP A 342 5.23 -3.81 -18.38
N SER A 343 6.11 -4.32 -19.23
CA SER A 343 6.98 -3.47 -20.04
C SER A 343 7.26 -4.02 -21.45
N MET A 344 7.67 -3.12 -22.34
CA MET A 344 8.08 -3.41 -23.71
C MET A 344 9.21 -2.47 -24.15
N ALA A 345 10.15 -2.96 -24.94
CA ALA A 345 11.15 -2.11 -25.58
C ALA A 345 10.51 -1.38 -26.78
N PRO A 346 10.88 -0.11 -27.09
CA PRO A 346 10.24 0.62 -28.19
C PRO A 346 10.32 -0.06 -29.56
N ASP A 347 11.46 -0.66 -29.88
CA ASP A 347 11.68 -1.43 -31.12
C ASP A 347 10.82 -2.70 -31.22
N ALA A 348 10.40 -3.25 -30.08
CA ALA A 348 9.53 -4.42 -30.00
C ALA A 348 8.03 -4.09 -30.14
N TRP A 349 7.65 -2.82 -30.33
CA TRP A 349 6.24 -2.40 -30.39
C TRP A 349 5.42 -3.25 -31.37
N GLY A 350 5.90 -3.46 -32.60
CA GLY A 350 5.18 -4.23 -33.63
C GLY A 350 4.87 -5.69 -33.27
N THR A 351 5.45 -6.24 -32.19
CA THR A 351 5.26 -7.64 -31.80
C THR A 351 4.02 -7.90 -30.95
N GLY A 352 3.52 -6.88 -30.22
CA GLY A 352 2.45 -7.06 -29.24
C GLY A 352 2.81 -7.91 -28.01
N ASN A 353 4.07 -8.31 -27.84
CA ASN A 353 4.52 -9.19 -26.76
C ASN A 353 5.05 -8.40 -25.57
N TRP A 354 4.18 -8.15 -24.59
CA TRP A 354 4.53 -7.48 -23.35
C TRP A 354 5.19 -8.43 -22.35
N ARG A 355 6.22 -7.94 -21.66
CA ARG A 355 6.87 -8.66 -20.56
C ARG A 355 6.19 -8.33 -19.25
N ARG A 356 5.77 -9.34 -18.49
CA ARG A 356 5.30 -9.18 -17.10
C ARG A 356 6.51 -8.97 -16.18
N GLU A 357 6.56 -7.87 -15.44
CA GLU A 357 7.70 -7.52 -14.59
C GLU A 357 7.54 -8.05 -13.16
N CYS A 358 6.54 -7.53 -12.45
CA CYS A 358 6.27 -7.83 -11.05
C CYS A 358 4.81 -7.50 -10.70
N ARG A 359 4.30 -8.16 -9.66
CA ARG A 359 3.00 -7.85 -9.04
C ARG A 359 3.20 -6.64 -8.14
N LEU A 360 2.42 -5.58 -8.35
CA LEU A 360 2.46 -4.38 -7.52
C LEU A 360 1.60 -4.57 -6.26
N LEU A 361 0.40 -5.14 -6.41
CA LEU A 361 -0.56 -5.34 -5.32
C LEU A 361 -1.37 -6.62 -5.54
N ALA A 362 -1.86 -7.20 -4.44
CA ALA A 362 -2.84 -8.26 -4.39
C ALA A 362 -3.84 -7.96 -3.26
N ARG A 363 -5.13 -8.21 -3.49
CA ARG A 363 -6.17 -8.02 -2.49
C ARG A 363 -7.06 -9.23 -2.33
N GLU A 364 -7.67 -9.33 -1.15
CA GLU A 364 -8.76 -10.26 -0.89
C GLU A 364 -10.03 -9.84 -1.63
N GLY A 365 -10.87 -10.83 -1.93
CA GLY A 365 -12.23 -10.62 -2.41
C GLY A 365 -12.62 -11.46 -3.62
N ALA A 366 -13.94 -11.52 -3.85
CA ALA A 366 -14.55 -12.22 -4.95
C ALA A 366 -15.08 -11.21 -5.98
N PHE A 367 -14.69 -11.39 -7.24
CA PHE A 367 -15.02 -10.51 -8.36
C PHE A 367 -16.51 -10.19 -8.44
N TYR A 368 -16.84 -8.91 -8.41
CA TYR A 368 -18.18 -8.32 -8.41
C TYR A 368 -19.10 -8.69 -7.23
N SER A 369 -18.64 -9.53 -6.30
CA SER A 369 -19.39 -9.92 -5.10
C SER A 369 -18.95 -9.08 -3.91
N THR A 370 -17.65 -9.10 -3.60
CA THR A 370 -17.07 -8.32 -2.49
C THR A 370 -16.03 -7.32 -2.96
N ALA A 371 -15.51 -7.45 -4.19
CA ALA A 371 -14.48 -6.58 -4.75
C ALA A 371 -14.57 -6.48 -6.28
N ASP A 372 -14.13 -5.37 -6.86
CA ASP A 372 -13.97 -5.21 -8.32
C ASP A 372 -12.49 -5.34 -8.78
N GLY A 373 -11.55 -5.38 -7.83
CA GLY A 373 -10.11 -5.34 -8.08
C GLY A 373 -9.52 -3.94 -7.92
N PHE A 374 -8.38 -3.72 -8.59
CA PHE A 374 -7.73 -2.42 -8.68
C PHE A 374 -7.95 -1.85 -10.08
N HIS A 375 -8.08 -0.53 -10.20
CA HIS A 375 -8.40 0.09 -11.49
C HIS A 375 -7.47 1.27 -11.79
N PRO A 376 -6.37 1.02 -12.52
CA PRO A 376 -5.49 2.08 -12.99
C PRO A 376 -6.12 2.80 -14.18
N ALA A 377 -6.19 4.13 -14.09
CA ALA A 377 -6.66 4.95 -15.22
C ALA A 377 -5.71 6.11 -15.55
N GLY A 378 -4.79 6.49 -14.67
CA GLY A 378 -3.77 7.48 -15.00
C GLY A 378 -2.54 7.40 -14.13
N ALA A 379 -1.37 7.61 -14.74
CA ALA A 379 -0.11 7.83 -14.04
C ALA A 379 0.66 9.01 -14.63
N VAL A 380 1.44 9.63 -13.76
CA VAL A 380 2.38 10.70 -14.12
C VAL A 380 3.81 10.25 -13.79
N VAL A 381 4.74 10.61 -14.68
CA VAL A 381 6.17 10.33 -14.51
C VAL A 381 6.83 11.59 -13.95
N ASP A 382 7.24 11.54 -12.69
CA ASP A 382 8.00 12.62 -12.05
C ASP A 382 9.49 12.33 -12.16
N VAL A 383 10.08 12.81 -13.26
CA VAL A 383 11.51 12.64 -13.55
C VAL A 383 12.38 13.32 -12.49
N LYS A 384 11.92 14.45 -11.95
CA LYS A 384 12.68 15.22 -10.94
C LYS A 384 12.82 14.44 -9.64
N ARG A 385 11.75 13.75 -9.21
CA ARG A 385 11.75 12.90 -8.02
C ARG A 385 12.19 11.46 -8.30
N GLY A 386 12.38 11.08 -9.56
CA GLY A 386 12.82 9.74 -9.96
C GLY A 386 11.75 8.66 -9.73
N VAL A 387 10.47 9.05 -9.77
CA VAL A 387 9.34 8.17 -9.44
C VAL A 387 8.22 8.26 -10.48
N GLN A 388 7.37 7.24 -10.51
CA GLN A 388 6.07 7.29 -11.15
C GLN A 388 4.99 7.31 -10.06
N HIS A 389 3.98 8.17 -10.25
CA HIS A 389 2.77 8.18 -9.44
C HIS A 389 1.62 7.58 -10.26
N VAL A 390 1.07 6.46 -9.81
CA VAL A 390 -0.03 5.74 -10.46
C VAL A 390 -1.29 5.89 -9.62
N PHE A 391 -2.38 6.31 -10.23
CA PHE A 391 -3.66 6.52 -9.55
C PHE A 391 -4.60 5.37 -9.83
N ILE A 392 -5.12 4.79 -8.75
CA ILE A 392 -6.05 3.67 -8.78
C ILE A 392 -7.27 3.97 -7.92
N TYR A 393 -8.39 3.33 -8.22
CA TYR A 393 -9.44 3.15 -7.22
C TYR A 393 -9.54 1.70 -6.77
N ALA A 394 -9.96 1.51 -5.51
CA ALA A 394 -10.19 0.22 -4.90
C ALA A 394 -11.38 0.29 -3.94
N GLY A 395 -12.07 -0.84 -3.79
CA GLY A 395 -13.25 -0.98 -2.94
C GLY A 395 -14.29 -1.91 -3.57
N HIS A 396 -15.55 -1.69 -3.22
CA HIS A 396 -16.69 -2.46 -3.72
C HIS A 396 -17.25 -1.82 -5.01
N PRO A 397 -17.66 -2.63 -6.02
CA PRO A 397 -18.18 -2.11 -7.30
C PRO A 397 -19.44 -1.25 -7.15
N ASN A 398 -20.22 -1.43 -6.09
CA ASN A 398 -21.40 -0.61 -5.82
C ASN A 398 -21.18 0.38 -4.67
N GLY A 399 -19.92 0.68 -4.36
CA GLY A 399 -19.56 1.51 -3.21
C GLY A 399 -19.54 0.72 -1.89
N PRO A 400 -18.76 1.19 -0.89
CA PRO A 400 -17.83 2.31 -1.00
C PRO A 400 -16.55 1.96 -1.79
N ALA A 401 -15.94 2.96 -2.43
CA ALA A 401 -14.63 2.84 -3.09
C ALA A 401 -13.84 4.15 -2.94
N GLY A 402 -12.53 4.03 -2.75
CA GLY A 402 -11.60 5.16 -2.55
C GLY A 402 -10.53 5.26 -3.62
N VAL A 403 -9.91 6.42 -3.72
CA VAL A 403 -8.81 6.72 -4.64
C VAL A 403 -7.47 6.67 -3.90
N PHE A 404 -6.50 5.99 -4.50
CA PHE A 404 -5.16 5.80 -3.95
C PHE A 404 -4.09 6.15 -4.98
N GLN A 405 -2.95 6.59 -4.47
CA GLN A 405 -1.73 6.84 -5.24
C GLN A 405 -0.70 5.79 -4.88
N ILE A 406 -0.20 5.09 -5.88
CA ILE A 406 1.02 4.27 -5.77
C ILE A 406 2.18 5.14 -6.25
N THR A 407 3.16 5.36 -5.39
CA THR A 407 4.42 6.01 -5.76
C THR A 407 5.50 4.95 -5.84
N ARG A 408 6.12 4.77 -7.01
CA ARG A 408 7.17 3.76 -7.23
C ARG A 408 8.40 4.35 -7.90
N THR A 409 9.57 3.75 -7.65
CA THR A 409 10.81 4.12 -8.37
C THR A 409 10.68 3.87 -9.89
N LEU A 410 11.33 4.72 -10.68
CA LEU A 410 11.50 4.51 -12.13
C LEU A 410 12.52 3.40 -12.45
N ASP A 411 13.31 2.93 -11.50
CA ASP A 411 14.19 1.77 -11.68
C ASP A 411 13.38 0.46 -11.55
N THR A 412 12.76 0.05 -12.65
CA THR A 412 11.92 -1.17 -12.69
C THR A 412 12.69 -2.45 -12.30
N PRO A 413 13.94 -2.68 -12.72
CA PRO A 413 14.75 -3.78 -12.20
C PRO A 413 14.89 -3.77 -10.67
N ARG A 414 15.20 -2.62 -10.05
CA ARG A 414 15.26 -2.49 -8.59
C ARG A 414 13.90 -2.76 -7.95
N LEU A 415 12.82 -2.18 -8.48
CA LEU A 415 11.46 -2.40 -7.99
C LEU A 415 11.12 -3.89 -8.00
N LYS A 416 11.37 -4.57 -9.12
CA LYS A 416 11.14 -6.01 -9.27
C LYS A 416 11.94 -6.82 -8.25
N THR A 417 13.23 -6.50 -8.07
CA THR A 417 14.06 -7.17 -7.07
C THR A 417 13.44 -7.00 -5.69
N VAL A 418 13.19 -5.76 -5.25
CA VAL A 418 12.64 -5.48 -3.91
C VAL A 418 11.30 -6.17 -3.68
N LEU A 419 10.38 -6.13 -4.65
CA LEU A 419 9.08 -6.80 -4.52
C LEU A 419 9.22 -8.33 -4.51
N ASN A 420 10.19 -8.91 -5.21
CA ASN A 420 10.41 -10.35 -5.19
C ASN A 420 11.25 -10.83 -3.99
N THR A 421 12.02 -9.94 -3.37
CA THR A 421 12.88 -10.22 -2.21
C THR A 421 12.21 -9.86 -0.89
N THR A 422 10.87 -9.94 -0.79
CA THR A 422 10.17 -9.77 0.48
C THR A 422 10.99 -10.48 1.55
N PRO A 423 11.57 -9.77 2.55
CA PRO A 423 12.26 -10.39 3.63
C PRO A 423 11.20 -11.28 4.19
N THR A 424 11.43 -12.56 4.05
CA THR A 424 10.59 -13.50 4.70
C THR A 424 10.64 -13.10 6.16
N VAL A 425 9.57 -12.49 6.66
CA VAL A 425 9.06 -12.88 7.97
C VAL A 425 8.64 -14.33 7.74
N ARG A 426 9.65 -15.19 7.60
CA ARG A 426 9.54 -16.59 7.97
C ARG A 426 9.10 -16.42 9.41
N THR A 427 7.86 -16.78 9.69
CA THR A 427 7.61 -17.69 10.80
C THR A 427 8.55 -18.85 10.52
N PRO A 428 9.68 -18.97 11.24
CA PRO A 428 10.55 -20.12 11.08
C PRO A 428 9.71 -21.40 11.13
N ALA A 429 10.09 -22.40 10.34
CA ALA A 429 9.43 -23.70 10.43
C ALA A 429 9.57 -24.20 11.87
N THR A 430 8.56 -24.92 12.38
CA THR A 430 8.59 -25.55 13.70
C THR A 430 9.96 -26.19 13.95
N LEU A 431 10.63 -25.81 15.04
CA LEU A 431 11.93 -26.37 15.36
C LEU A 431 11.74 -27.80 15.83
N THR A 432 12.61 -28.69 15.37
CA THR A 432 12.59 -30.08 15.84
C THR A 432 13.80 -30.38 16.72
N GLU A 433 14.85 -29.57 16.70
CA GLU A 433 16.10 -29.81 17.42
C GLU A 433 16.26 -28.85 18.61
N GLY A 434 16.67 -29.40 19.76
CA GLY A 434 17.04 -28.59 20.92
C GLY A 434 18.25 -27.70 20.65
N GLY A 435 18.46 -26.71 21.51
CA GLY A 435 19.51 -25.72 21.27
C GLY A 435 19.56 -24.60 22.29
N ILE A 436 20.39 -23.62 21.98
CA ILE A 436 20.71 -22.51 22.87
C ILE A 436 20.40 -21.21 22.14
N VAL A 437 19.67 -20.32 22.81
CA VAL A 437 19.54 -18.94 22.37
C VAL A 437 20.47 -18.08 23.21
N MET A 438 21.58 -17.65 22.62
CA MET A 438 22.58 -16.82 23.28
C MET A 438 22.29 -15.35 23.05
N THR A 439 22.26 -14.55 24.12
CA THR A 439 21.89 -13.14 24.03
C THR A 439 22.81 -12.20 24.81
N PHE A 440 22.94 -10.96 24.32
CA PHE A 440 23.75 -9.92 24.96
C PHE A 440 23.02 -8.59 25.04
N ASP A 441 23.08 -7.94 26.20
CA ASP A 441 22.24 -6.79 26.51
C ASP A 441 23.02 -5.47 26.61
N ASP A 442 22.27 -4.39 26.39
CA ASP A 442 22.66 -3.00 26.51
C ASP A 442 23.45 -2.43 25.33
N ARG A 443 24.59 -1.80 25.61
CA ARG A 443 25.33 -0.95 24.66
C ARG A 443 26.83 -1.22 24.72
N ASN A 444 27.20 -2.50 24.79
CA ASN A 444 28.60 -2.94 24.92
C ASN A 444 29.28 -3.15 23.55
N PHE A 445 29.01 -2.24 22.59
CA PHE A 445 29.26 -2.40 21.16
C PHE A 445 30.71 -2.79 20.80
N ASN A 446 31.70 -2.10 21.36
CA ASN A 446 33.10 -2.36 21.02
C ASN A 446 33.54 -3.75 21.49
N ASP A 447 33.09 -4.17 22.67
CA ASP A 447 33.41 -5.48 23.23
C ASP A 447 32.71 -6.60 22.44
N TRP A 448 31.46 -6.40 22.03
CA TRP A 448 30.75 -7.32 21.15
C TRP A 448 31.44 -7.50 19.80
N VAL A 449 31.79 -6.39 19.14
CA VAL A 449 32.48 -6.42 17.85
C VAL A 449 33.85 -7.08 17.97
N LYS A 450 34.58 -6.82 19.07
CA LYS A 450 35.88 -7.45 19.34
C LYS A 450 35.76 -8.97 19.55
N ALA A 451 34.63 -9.44 20.07
CA ALA A 451 34.37 -10.86 20.31
C ALA A 451 33.91 -11.63 19.07
N LEU A 452 33.54 -10.96 17.96
CA LEU A 452 33.06 -11.61 16.73
C LEU A 452 33.93 -12.77 16.23
N PRO A 453 35.28 -12.70 16.24
CA PRO A 453 36.12 -13.84 15.86
C PRO A 453 35.88 -15.10 16.70
N LEU A 454 35.55 -14.96 18.00
CA LEU A 454 35.23 -16.10 18.86
C LEU A 454 33.89 -16.74 18.43
N PHE A 455 32.90 -15.94 18.06
CA PHE A 455 31.64 -16.48 17.54
C PHE A 455 31.86 -17.20 16.20
N ASP A 456 32.66 -16.62 15.32
CA ASP A 456 32.98 -17.19 14.01
C ASP A 456 33.75 -18.51 14.15
N GLU A 457 34.71 -18.61 15.09
CA GLU A 457 35.47 -19.84 15.37
C GLU A 457 34.57 -21.03 15.73
N PHE A 458 33.51 -20.79 16.50
CA PHE A 458 32.58 -21.83 16.96
C PHE A 458 31.32 -21.96 16.10
N GLY A 459 31.17 -21.14 15.05
CA GLY A 459 29.97 -21.12 14.20
C GLY A 459 28.71 -20.63 14.92
N VAL A 460 28.87 -19.82 15.98
CA VAL A 460 27.77 -19.36 16.84
C VAL A 460 27.13 -18.10 16.28
N LYS A 461 25.80 -18.08 16.26
CA LYS A 461 24.98 -16.87 16.06
C LYS A 461 24.21 -16.56 17.34
N ALA A 462 24.00 -15.27 17.59
CA ALA A 462 23.49 -14.75 18.86
C ALA A 462 22.57 -13.55 18.60
N THR A 463 21.79 -13.15 19.59
CA THR A 463 20.93 -11.96 19.53
C THR A 463 21.44 -10.86 20.46
N PHE A 464 21.62 -9.65 19.92
CA PHE A 464 22.08 -8.49 20.68
C PHE A 464 20.92 -7.53 20.93
N PHE A 465 20.50 -7.41 22.19
CA PHE A 465 19.39 -6.56 22.61
C PHE A 465 19.91 -5.17 22.99
N ILE A 466 19.62 -4.20 22.13
CA ILE A 466 20.21 -2.86 22.23
C ILE A 466 19.25 -1.93 22.97
N SER A 467 19.72 -1.32 24.06
CA SER A 467 19.01 -0.24 24.77
C SER A 467 19.47 1.13 24.29
N GLY A 468 18.73 2.20 24.51
CA GLY A 468 19.18 3.55 24.16
C GLY A 468 19.00 3.95 22.70
N GLU A 469 19.61 5.08 22.34
CA GLU A 469 19.57 5.69 21.01
C GLU A 469 20.36 4.90 19.96
N ILE A 470 19.86 4.79 18.73
CA ILE A 470 20.60 4.15 17.62
C ILE A 470 21.51 5.17 16.92
N ASP A 471 22.53 5.59 17.67
CA ASP A 471 23.58 6.54 17.29
C ASP A 471 24.64 5.93 16.35
N GLY A 472 25.66 6.70 15.98
CA GLY A 472 26.73 6.26 15.07
C GLY A 472 27.44 4.97 15.51
N PRO A 473 27.90 4.85 16.77
CA PRO A 473 28.43 3.61 17.31
C PRO A 473 27.45 2.42 17.21
N ALA A 474 26.19 2.61 17.61
CA ALA A 474 25.17 1.56 17.54
C ALA A 474 24.96 1.07 16.09
N ARG A 475 24.84 2.00 15.12
CA ARG A 475 24.68 1.66 13.69
C ARG A 475 25.86 0.85 13.15
N ARG A 476 27.10 1.22 13.51
CA ARG A 476 28.29 0.46 13.08
C ARG A 476 28.36 -0.93 13.71
N ALA A 477 27.92 -1.07 14.95
CA ALA A 477 27.85 -2.36 15.62
C ALA A 477 26.76 -3.23 15.00
N ILE A 478 25.55 -2.69 14.83
CA ILE A 478 24.42 -3.35 14.15
C ILE A 478 24.89 -3.91 12.81
N GLN A 479 25.48 -3.09 11.94
CA GLN A 479 25.97 -3.53 10.63
C GLN A 479 26.94 -4.71 10.75
N GLN A 480 27.96 -4.62 11.60
CA GLN A 480 28.97 -5.68 11.74
C GLN A 480 28.43 -6.98 12.34
N LEU A 481 27.43 -6.88 13.23
CA LEU A 481 26.73 -8.01 13.82
C LEU A 481 25.84 -8.69 12.77
N THR A 482 25.03 -7.92 12.04
CA THR A 482 24.13 -8.45 11.01
C THR A 482 24.88 -9.03 9.81
N ASP A 483 26.01 -8.42 9.40
CA ASP A 483 26.85 -8.95 8.31
C ASP A 483 27.40 -10.35 8.60
N ARG A 484 27.50 -10.70 9.90
CA ARG A 484 27.90 -12.03 10.36
C ARG A 484 26.73 -12.91 10.75
N GLY A 485 25.49 -12.51 10.48
CA GLY A 485 24.28 -13.30 10.75
C GLY A 485 23.83 -13.33 12.21
N HIS A 486 24.30 -12.40 13.04
CA HIS A 486 23.70 -12.19 14.37
C HIS A 486 22.41 -11.38 14.25
N ALA A 487 21.47 -11.62 15.17
CA ALA A 487 20.20 -10.90 15.21
C ALA A 487 20.27 -9.68 16.14
N ILE A 488 19.39 -8.70 15.89
CA ILE A 488 19.25 -7.50 16.71
C ILE A 488 17.88 -7.51 17.39
N GLY A 489 17.88 -7.36 18.72
CA GLY A 489 16.69 -7.26 19.55
C GLY A 489 16.52 -5.86 20.15
N SER A 490 15.29 -5.53 20.55
CA SER A 490 14.96 -4.28 21.22
C SER A 490 15.11 -4.39 22.74
N HIS A 491 15.76 -3.42 23.38
CA HIS A 491 15.90 -3.33 24.84
C HIS A 491 15.43 -1.98 25.42
N SER A 492 14.49 -1.34 24.73
CA SER A 492 13.87 -0.06 25.09
C SER A 492 14.81 1.16 25.04
N VAL A 493 14.24 2.35 24.78
CA VAL A 493 15.03 3.59 24.68
C VAL A 493 15.64 4.00 26.01
N ASN A 494 14.86 4.11 27.09
CA ASN A 494 15.34 4.66 28.35
C ASN A 494 15.57 3.57 29.41
N HIS A 495 15.54 2.29 29.00
CA HIS A 495 15.81 1.14 29.86
C HIS A 495 14.90 1.12 31.11
N LEU A 496 13.62 1.49 30.93
CA LEU A 496 12.64 1.59 32.01
C LEU A 496 12.03 0.23 32.35
N ARG A 497 11.70 0.04 33.62
CA ARG A 497 11.01 -1.17 34.10
C ARG A 497 9.54 -1.10 33.69
N ALA A 498 9.11 -2.01 32.83
CA ALA A 498 7.80 -1.96 32.20
C ALA A 498 6.65 -2.06 33.20
N VAL A 499 6.75 -2.94 34.19
CA VAL A 499 5.71 -3.15 35.22
C VAL A 499 5.42 -1.86 35.98
N GLU A 500 6.46 -1.24 36.55
CA GLU A 500 6.33 -0.02 37.34
C GLU A 500 5.89 1.17 36.48
N TYR A 501 6.26 1.20 35.20
CA TYR A 501 5.76 2.21 34.28
C TYR A 501 4.26 2.02 33.98
N PHE A 502 3.80 0.78 33.77
CA PHE A 502 2.39 0.48 33.53
C PHE A 502 1.53 0.84 34.75
N GLU A 503 2.04 0.59 35.97
CA GLU A 503 1.36 0.93 37.22
C GLU A 503 1.16 2.43 37.41
N THR A 504 2.06 3.26 36.87
CA THR A 504 2.02 4.73 37.03
C THR A 504 1.48 5.47 35.82
N LYS A 505 1.39 4.80 34.66
CA LYS A 505 0.97 5.35 33.36
C LYS A 505 0.04 4.36 32.64
N SER A 506 0.31 4.03 31.38
CA SER A 506 -0.44 3.05 30.58
C SER A 506 0.49 2.30 29.63
N SER A 507 -0.01 1.20 29.05
CA SER A 507 0.68 0.47 27.98
C SER A 507 0.98 1.36 26.78
N GLU A 508 0.02 2.16 26.33
CA GLU A 508 0.15 3.03 25.16
C GLU A 508 1.22 4.09 25.39
N ALA A 509 1.25 4.66 26.60
CA ALA A 509 2.28 5.62 26.99
C ALA A 509 3.68 4.99 27.07
N PHE A 510 3.78 3.69 27.39
CA PHE A 510 5.05 2.97 27.33
C PHE A 510 5.45 2.72 25.88
N MET A 511 4.53 2.28 25.01
CA MET A 511 4.81 2.06 23.58
C MET A 511 5.35 3.32 22.92
N GLN A 512 4.66 4.45 23.09
CA GLN A 512 5.05 5.74 22.50
C GLN A 512 6.39 6.27 23.02
N ARG A 513 6.76 5.94 24.26
CA ARG A 513 7.98 6.44 24.90
C ARG A 513 9.19 5.53 24.69
N GLU A 514 9.00 4.23 24.85
CA GLU A 514 10.08 3.25 24.95
C GLU A 514 10.23 2.38 23.69
N ILE A 515 9.14 2.09 22.99
CA ILE A 515 9.15 1.11 21.89
C ILE A 515 9.14 1.82 20.52
N ASP A 516 8.13 2.62 20.23
CA ASP A 516 7.93 3.24 18.90
C ASP A 516 9.14 4.07 18.45
N PRO A 517 9.76 4.93 19.31
CA PRO A 517 10.94 5.68 18.91
C PRO A 517 12.15 4.78 18.65
N GLN A 518 12.30 3.70 19.42
CA GLN A 518 13.40 2.75 19.20
C GLN A 518 13.21 1.97 17.91
N MET A 519 12.00 1.47 17.66
CA MET A 519 11.67 0.74 16.43
C MET A 519 11.84 1.63 15.20
N LYS A 520 11.47 2.91 15.29
CA LYS A 520 11.75 3.90 14.24
C LYS A 520 13.25 4.08 14.01
N ALA A 521 14.05 4.15 15.08
CA ALA A 521 15.49 4.30 15.00
C ALA A 521 16.19 3.06 14.43
N PHE A 522 15.75 1.85 14.80
CA PHE A 522 16.19 0.58 14.22
C PHE A 522 15.85 0.50 12.72
N LYS A 523 14.62 0.85 12.34
CA LYS A 523 14.20 0.91 10.93
C LYS A 523 15.10 1.86 10.14
N ALA A 524 15.44 3.02 10.70
CA ALA A 524 16.38 3.97 10.10
C ALA A 524 17.84 3.47 10.06
N ALA A 525 18.16 2.40 10.78
CA ALA A 525 19.44 1.69 10.76
C ALA A 525 19.40 0.40 9.91
N GLY A 526 18.30 0.13 9.21
CA GLY A 526 18.18 -1.01 8.28
C GLY A 526 17.83 -2.35 8.93
N VAL A 527 17.40 -2.36 10.20
CA VAL A 527 16.99 -3.57 10.91
C VAL A 527 15.56 -3.45 11.45
N ALA A 528 14.87 -4.59 11.59
CA ALA A 528 13.52 -4.66 12.14
C ALA A 528 13.46 -5.73 13.23
N PRO A 529 13.88 -5.41 14.48
CA PRO A 529 13.86 -6.35 15.59
C PRO A 529 12.48 -6.96 15.80
N VAL A 530 12.41 -8.29 15.84
CA VAL A 530 11.17 -9.03 16.13
C VAL A 530 11.12 -9.56 17.56
N SER A 531 12.14 -9.27 18.36
CA SER A 531 12.24 -9.70 19.76
C SER A 531 12.52 -8.53 20.69
N PHE A 532 12.06 -8.67 21.94
CA PHE A 532 12.27 -7.69 22.99
C PHE A 532 12.78 -8.32 24.27
N ALA A 533 13.71 -7.64 24.93
CA ALA A 533 14.23 -8.01 26.23
C ALA A 533 13.77 -7.01 27.27
N TYR A 534 13.25 -7.49 28.40
CA TYR A 534 12.82 -6.60 29.47
C TYR A 534 14.00 -5.99 30.23
N PRO A 535 14.11 -4.64 30.29
CA PRO A 535 15.02 -3.98 31.21
C PRO A 535 14.84 -4.48 32.64
N MET A 536 15.95 -4.83 33.28
CA MET A 536 16.00 -5.41 34.64
C MET A 536 15.12 -6.67 34.83
N SER A 537 14.75 -7.36 33.75
CA SER A 537 13.87 -8.56 33.82
C SER A 537 12.53 -8.29 34.51
N ARG A 538 11.98 -7.09 34.31
CA ARG A 538 10.73 -6.66 34.94
C ARG A 538 9.55 -6.76 33.98
N ASN A 539 8.85 -7.89 34.06
CA ASN A 539 7.63 -8.17 33.30
C ASN A 539 6.52 -8.74 34.18
N ASN A 540 5.29 -8.71 33.66
CA ASN A 540 4.12 -9.43 34.13
C ASN A 540 3.19 -9.76 32.94
N ALA A 541 2.05 -10.41 33.19
CA ALA A 541 1.11 -10.79 32.12
C ALA A 541 0.58 -9.59 31.32
N ALA A 542 0.39 -8.42 31.96
CA ALA A 542 -0.10 -7.22 31.28
C ALA A 542 0.95 -6.60 30.36
N THR A 543 2.22 -6.55 30.79
CA THR A 543 3.31 -6.06 29.95
C THR A 543 3.58 -7.02 28.79
N ASP A 544 3.51 -8.34 29.04
CA ASP A 544 3.70 -9.36 28.02
C ASP A 544 2.63 -9.24 26.93
N ALA A 545 1.35 -9.15 27.32
CA ALA A 545 0.24 -9.01 26.37
C ALA A 545 0.32 -7.72 25.53
N ALA A 546 0.89 -6.64 26.07
CA ALA A 546 1.10 -5.40 25.32
C ALA A 546 2.24 -5.53 24.30
N LEU A 547 3.38 -6.09 24.72
CA LEU A 547 4.58 -6.16 23.89
C LEU A 547 4.53 -7.28 22.84
N LEU A 548 3.79 -8.37 23.09
CA LEU A 548 3.56 -9.44 22.11
C LEU A 548 2.71 -9.01 20.91
N LYS A 549 2.07 -7.84 20.97
CA LYS A 549 1.43 -7.23 19.79
C LYS A 549 2.44 -6.66 18.79
N VAL A 550 3.69 -6.47 19.21
CA VAL A 550 4.76 -5.86 18.40
C VAL A 550 5.91 -6.85 18.16
N PHE A 551 6.25 -7.64 19.16
CA PHE A 551 7.35 -8.60 19.11
C PHE A 551 6.84 -10.03 19.08
N ARG A 552 7.51 -10.89 18.30
CA ARG A 552 7.22 -12.33 18.23
C ARG A 552 7.53 -13.02 19.56
N HIS A 553 8.70 -12.72 20.12
CA HIS A 553 9.10 -13.24 21.41
C HIS A 553 9.64 -12.15 22.33
N LEU A 554 9.39 -12.34 23.61
CA LEU A 554 9.91 -11.55 24.71
C LEU A 554 10.91 -12.39 25.51
N ARG A 555 11.87 -11.74 26.13
CA ARG A 555 12.81 -12.39 27.04
C ARG A 555 12.88 -11.64 28.37
N THR A 556 12.78 -12.40 29.45
CA THR A 556 12.96 -11.93 30.82
C THR A 556 13.98 -12.82 31.54
N GLY A 557 14.59 -12.34 32.61
CA GLY A 557 15.54 -13.10 33.41
C GLY A 557 14.90 -13.74 34.64
N LYS A 558 15.36 -14.94 35.00
CA LYS A 558 14.96 -15.63 36.23
C LYS A 558 16.19 -16.13 37.00
N GLY A 559 16.15 -16.01 38.33
CA GLY A 559 17.13 -16.62 39.24
C GLY A 559 16.70 -18.02 39.65
N ILE A 560 17.62 -18.83 40.17
CA ILE A 560 17.29 -20.12 40.77
C ILE A 560 17.54 -20.07 42.29
N ALA A 561 16.81 -20.89 43.03
CA ALA A 561 17.05 -21.07 44.46
C ALA A 561 18.42 -21.72 44.71
N ALA A 562 19.06 -21.41 45.84
CA ALA A 562 20.44 -21.82 46.12
C ALA A 562 20.64 -23.34 46.22
N ASP A 563 19.59 -24.07 46.56
CA ASP A 563 19.54 -25.52 46.73
C ASP A 563 19.06 -26.28 45.48
N LYS A 564 18.69 -25.57 44.41
CA LYS A 564 18.15 -26.15 43.18
C LYS A 564 19.18 -26.11 42.06
N ARG A 565 19.26 -27.18 41.27
CA ARG A 565 20.07 -27.17 40.03
C ARG A 565 19.27 -26.51 38.90
N LEU A 566 19.96 -25.79 38.02
CA LEU A 566 19.37 -25.14 36.85
C LEU A 566 18.60 -26.16 35.99
N ARG A 567 19.17 -27.35 35.79
CA ARG A 567 18.53 -28.45 35.06
C ARG A 567 17.22 -28.98 35.67
N GLU A 568 16.86 -28.58 36.89
CA GLU A 568 15.66 -29.04 37.59
C GLU A 568 14.52 -27.99 37.54
N ASP A 569 14.74 -26.81 36.95
CA ASP A 569 13.71 -25.76 36.83
C ASP A 569 13.19 -25.68 35.40
N ASP A 570 12.02 -26.30 35.17
CA ASP A 570 11.37 -26.40 33.86
C ASP A 570 11.07 -25.04 33.23
N ALA A 571 11.01 -23.96 34.01
CA ALA A 571 10.77 -22.63 33.45
C ALA A 571 11.84 -22.17 32.44
N PHE A 572 13.07 -22.73 32.49
CA PHE A 572 14.16 -22.37 31.58
C PHE A 572 14.20 -23.23 30.31
N PHE A 573 13.36 -24.26 30.21
CA PHE A 573 13.41 -25.23 29.13
C PHE A 573 12.07 -25.28 28.42
N VAL A 574 12.10 -25.08 27.10
CA VAL A 574 10.90 -25.18 26.27
C VAL A 574 11.16 -26.20 25.18
N PRO A 575 10.31 -27.22 24.97
CA PRO A 575 10.48 -28.16 23.86
C PRO A 575 10.62 -27.40 22.53
N ALA A 576 11.59 -27.78 21.69
CA ALA A 576 11.84 -27.06 20.44
C ALA A 576 10.59 -26.97 19.53
N ALA A 577 9.78 -28.04 19.53
CA ALA A 577 8.54 -28.10 18.75
C ALA A 577 7.44 -27.14 19.25
N GLU A 578 7.49 -26.74 20.52
CA GLU A 578 6.47 -25.93 21.19
C GLU A 578 6.92 -24.46 21.33
N ILE A 579 8.17 -24.11 21.02
CA ILE A 579 8.73 -22.78 21.28
C ILE A 579 7.92 -21.63 20.67
N GLY A 580 7.24 -21.85 19.53
CA GLY A 580 6.38 -20.85 18.88
C GLY A 580 5.10 -20.52 19.65
N GLU A 581 4.70 -21.38 20.60
CA GLU A 581 3.57 -21.15 21.50
C GLU A 581 3.97 -20.33 22.73
N HIS A 582 5.28 -20.14 22.95
CA HIS A 582 5.84 -19.43 24.09
C HIS A 582 6.25 -18.01 23.72
N GLY A 583 5.32 -17.06 23.92
CA GLY A 583 5.58 -15.65 23.69
C GLY A 583 6.69 -15.06 24.56
N THR A 584 6.80 -15.47 25.83
CA THR A 584 7.84 -14.98 26.76
C THR A 584 8.75 -16.12 27.22
N LEU A 585 10.05 -15.96 27.02
CA LEU A 585 11.08 -16.95 27.41
C LEU A 585 11.88 -16.49 28.63
N TYR A 586 12.12 -17.41 29.57
CA TYR A 586 12.98 -17.16 30.71
C TYR A 586 14.45 -17.43 30.35
N GLY A 587 15.26 -16.38 30.45
CA GLY A 587 16.70 -16.42 30.28
C GLY A 587 17.43 -16.63 31.58
N LYS A 588 18.53 -17.39 31.52
CA LYS A 588 19.50 -17.53 32.61
C LYS A 588 20.69 -16.60 32.40
N GLY A 589 20.96 -15.74 33.39
CA GLY A 589 22.11 -14.83 33.36
C GLY A 589 23.41 -15.57 33.66
N ILE A 590 24.43 -15.38 32.81
CA ILE A 590 25.75 -16.04 32.91
C ILE A 590 26.90 -15.07 33.15
N ASP A 591 26.63 -13.79 33.42
CA ASP A 591 27.69 -12.84 33.78
C ASP A 591 28.48 -13.35 35.00
N TYR A 592 29.78 -13.10 34.99
CA TYR A 592 30.74 -13.38 36.03
C TYR A 592 30.22 -12.91 37.39
N ALA A 593 29.93 -13.87 38.25
CA ALA A 593 29.49 -13.62 39.61
C ALA A 593 30.02 -14.74 40.52
N PRO A 594 31.27 -14.64 41.00
CA PRO A 594 31.97 -15.73 41.68
C PRO A 594 31.31 -16.14 43.01
N LEU A 595 30.45 -15.29 43.57
CA LEU A 595 29.70 -15.55 44.79
C LEU A 595 28.30 -16.15 44.54
N ARG A 596 27.93 -16.37 43.28
CA ARG A 596 26.62 -16.90 42.87
C ARG A 596 26.77 -18.38 42.50
N PRO A 597 26.28 -19.33 43.32
CA PRO A 597 26.45 -20.76 43.08
C PRO A 597 25.68 -21.26 41.85
N ASP A 598 24.78 -20.43 41.33
CA ASP A 598 23.90 -20.75 40.21
C ASP A 598 24.48 -20.44 38.82
N ARG A 599 25.76 -20.04 38.74
CA ARG A 599 26.45 -19.67 37.50
C ARG A 599 27.78 -20.42 37.31
N THR A 600 27.93 -21.56 37.98
CA THR A 600 29.10 -22.43 37.82
C THR A 600 29.03 -23.20 36.50
N TYR A 601 30.18 -23.68 36.01
CA TYR A 601 30.20 -24.56 34.84
C TYR A 601 29.40 -25.84 35.06
N GLU A 602 29.34 -26.38 36.28
CA GLU A 602 28.49 -27.55 36.58
C GLU A 602 27.00 -27.26 36.33
N GLN A 603 26.51 -26.08 36.72
CA GLN A 603 25.12 -25.67 36.50
C GLN A 603 24.81 -25.47 35.00
N LEU A 604 25.73 -24.86 34.27
CA LEU A 604 25.59 -24.63 32.83
C LEU A 604 25.66 -25.95 32.05
N ASP A 605 26.69 -26.77 32.31
CA ASP A 605 26.87 -28.07 31.64
C ASP A 605 25.68 -29.00 31.88
N GLY A 606 25.16 -29.04 33.12
CA GLY A 606 23.97 -29.82 33.44
C GLY A 606 22.71 -29.34 32.72
N ALA A 607 22.58 -28.03 32.49
CA ALA A 607 21.47 -27.47 31.74
C ALA A 607 21.59 -27.72 30.23
N LEU A 608 22.79 -27.57 29.66
CA LEU A 608 23.05 -27.91 28.25
C LEU A 608 22.82 -29.41 28.00
N GLN A 609 23.28 -30.27 28.90
CA GLN A 609 23.03 -31.70 28.83
C GLN A 609 21.54 -32.02 28.78
N ARG A 610 20.73 -31.39 29.65
CA ARG A 610 19.27 -31.54 29.64
C ARG A 610 18.66 -31.08 28.32
N ALA A 611 19.05 -29.89 27.84
CA ALA A 611 18.52 -29.35 26.59
C ALA A 611 18.78 -30.29 25.40
N ALA A 612 19.94 -30.95 25.38
CA ALA A 612 20.30 -31.94 24.36
C ALA A 612 19.48 -33.24 24.51
N GLU A 613 19.38 -33.77 25.73
CA GLU A 613 18.63 -35.01 26.04
C GLU A 613 17.15 -34.90 25.67
N ASN A 614 16.54 -33.74 25.94
CA ASN A 614 15.10 -33.54 25.81
C ASN A 614 14.69 -32.79 24.53
N ARG A 615 15.64 -32.38 23.69
CA ARG A 615 15.40 -31.51 22.52
C ARG A 615 14.69 -30.20 22.92
N GLU A 616 15.13 -29.61 24.02
CA GLU A 616 14.60 -28.35 24.56
C GLU A 616 15.49 -27.16 24.13
N ILE A 617 14.89 -25.97 24.08
CA ILE A 617 15.58 -24.69 23.92
C ILE A 617 15.83 -24.10 25.30
N ILE A 618 17.06 -23.63 25.53
CA ILE A 618 17.44 -22.83 26.70
C ILE A 618 17.93 -21.45 26.26
N VAL A 619 17.51 -20.41 26.97
CA VAL A 619 17.96 -19.03 26.71
C VAL A 619 19.01 -18.60 27.74
N LEU A 620 20.17 -18.14 27.27
CA LEU A 620 21.25 -17.60 28.10
C LEU A 620 21.46 -16.12 27.77
N TYR A 621 21.76 -15.30 28.79
CA TYR A 621 22.07 -13.89 28.58
C TYR A 621 23.28 -13.42 29.39
N ALA A 622 24.01 -12.48 28.81
CA ALA A 622 25.10 -11.72 29.43
C ALA A 622 25.05 -10.27 28.94
N HIS A 623 26.00 -9.43 29.35
CA HIS A 623 26.03 -8.03 28.93
C HIS A 623 27.31 -7.71 28.14
N ARG A 624 28.42 -7.50 28.86
CA ARG A 624 29.73 -7.17 28.29
C ARG A 624 30.58 -8.43 28.11
N ILE A 625 31.39 -8.50 27.06
CA ILE A 625 32.37 -9.59 26.88
C ILE A 625 33.77 -9.05 27.19
N SER A 626 34.36 -9.45 28.31
CA SER A 626 35.64 -8.88 28.77
C SER A 626 36.38 -9.82 29.71
N GLU A 627 37.72 -9.78 29.67
CA GLU A 627 38.58 -10.54 30.60
C GLU A 627 38.40 -10.10 32.06
N SER A 628 38.09 -8.81 32.27
CA SER A 628 37.85 -8.24 33.58
C SER A 628 37.04 -6.94 33.47
N GLY A 629 36.47 -6.49 34.59
CA GLY A 629 35.76 -5.21 34.64
C GLY A 629 34.89 -5.06 35.87
N ARG A 630 34.37 -3.84 36.06
CA ARG A 630 33.26 -3.58 36.98
C ARG A 630 31.93 -3.80 36.24
N GLY A 631 30.90 -4.22 36.96
CA GLY A 631 29.57 -4.44 36.41
C GLY A 631 29.35 -5.85 35.86
N HIS A 632 28.36 -6.01 35.00
CA HIS A 632 27.98 -7.29 34.40
C HIS A 632 28.86 -7.58 33.17
N PHE A 633 29.63 -8.66 33.22
CA PHE A 633 30.43 -9.12 32.09
C PHE A 633 30.58 -10.64 32.12
N VAL A 634 30.82 -11.25 30.97
CA VAL A 634 31.23 -12.65 30.82
C VAL A 634 32.62 -12.68 30.18
N THR A 635 33.48 -13.61 30.61
CA THR A 635 34.82 -13.75 30.04
C THR A 635 34.79 -14.50 28.71
N PRO A 636 35.71 -14.21 27.77
CA PRO A 636 35.90 -15.04 26.59
C PRO A 636 36.12 -16.52 26.92
N GLU A 637 36.82 -16.82 28.01
CA GLU A 637 37.02 -18.19 28.51
C GLU A 637 35.68 -18.87 28.87
N ALA A 638 34.80 -18.19 29.62
CA ALA A 638 33.51 -18.74 29.98
C ALA A 638 32.59 -18.96 28.76
N LEU A 639 32.62 -18.03 27.79
CA LEU A 639 31.93 -18.22 26.51
C LEU A 639 32.48 -19.41 25.73
N THR A 640 33.80 -19.54 25.66
CA THR A 640 34.49 -20.65 25.02
C THR A 640 34.09 -21.99 25.65
N HIS A 641 33.96 -22.05 26.98
CA HIS A 641 33.46 -23.22 27.69
C HIS A 641 32.04 -23.59 27.24
N VAL A 642 31.11 -22.63 27.24
CA VAL A 642 29.71 -22.84 26.81
C VAL A 642 29.64 -23.29 25.35
N PHE A 643 30.37 -22.63 24.44
CA PHE A 643 30.35 -22.94 23.01
C PHE A 643 30.94 -24.32 22.72
N ARG A 644 32.07 -24.65 23.36
CA ARG A 644 32.67 -25.99 23.25
C ARG A 644 31.72 -27.05 23.78
N LYS A 645 31.13 -26.84 24.95
CA LYS A 645 30.21 -27.81 25.55
C LYS A 645 28.96 -28.02 24.69
N ALA A 646 28.39 -26.96 24.14
CA ALA A 646 27.27 -27.04 23.22
C ALA A 646 27.60 -27.84 21.96
N ASN A 647 28.78 -27.60 21.36
CA ASN A 647 29.25 -28.33 20.18
C ASN A 647 29.50 -29.82 20.49
N GLU A 648 30.07 -30.14 21.65
CA GLU A 648 30.24 -31.53 22.11
C GLU A 648 28.89 -32.27 22.24
N LEU A 649 27.84 -31.56 22.61
CA LEU A 649 26.48 -32.08 22.78
C LEU A 649 25.63 -32.01 21.50
N GLY A 650 26.18 -31.48 20.40
CA GLY A 650 25.45 -31.30 19.15
C GLY A 650 24.29 -30.29 19.24
N LEU A 651 24.33 -29.35 20.19
CA LEU A 651 23.32 -28.31 20.32
C LEU A 651 23.55 -27.21 19.28
N ARG A 652 22.46 -26.79 18.62
CA ARG A 652 22.48 -25.64 17.72
C ARG A 652 22.36 -24.34 18.51
N PHE A 653 23.05 -23.30 18.04
CA PHE A 653 22.78 -21.92 18.45
C PHE A 653 21.73 -21.29 17.56
N TYR A 654 20.67 -20.79 18.18
CA TYR A 654 19.59 -20.06 17.52
C TYR A 654 19.65 -18.59 17.90
N THR A 655 19.32 -17.73 16.94
CA THR A 655 18.93 -16.34 17.21
C THR A 655 17.43 -16.26 17.48
N PHE A 656 16.98 -15.20 18.16
CA PHE A 656 15.55 -14.93 18.33
C PHE A 656 14.79 -14.78 16.99
N ASP A 657 15.45 -14.36 15.92
CA ASP A 657 14.84 -14.22 14.59
C ASP A 657 14.55 -15.59 13.95
N GLU A 658 15.28 -16.64 14.37
CA GLU A 658 15.13 -18.02 13.92
C GLU A 658 14.09 -18.83 14.72
N LEU A 659 13.48 -18.27 15.77
CA LEU A 659 12.40 -18.91 16.50
C LEU A 659 11.03 -18.71 15.80
N PRO A 660 10.20 -19.78 15.65
CA PRO A 660 8.91 -19.81 14.92
C PRO A 660 7.96 -18.66 15.26
#